data_AF-A0A8I3RZ50-F1
#
_entry.id   AF-A0A8I3RZ50-F1
#
_cell.length_a   1.000
_cell.length_b   1.000
_cell.length_c   1.000
_cell.angle_alpha   90.00
_cell.angle_beta   90.00
_cell.angle_gamma   90.00
#
_symmetry.space_group_name_H-M   'P 1'
#
loop_
_entity.id
_entity.type
_entity.pdbx_description
1 polymer ?
#
loop_
_entity_poly.entity_id
_entity_poly.type
_entity_poly.pdbx_seq_one_letter_code
_entity_poly.pdbx_strand_id
1 'polypeptide(L)'
;MSPTQWDFPVELCCRPMAFVTLTGLDVVYNAVHRAVWDAFCANRRADRVPISFKVLPGDHEYPKCRPKRTSYEWYIPKGILKTGWMNKHLNLVPALVVVFYELDWDEPQWKEKQSECATRVEIVRQSLQGRNTKVAVVLIQKKTPLPPGEDVTASERAAALCNACELSGKSLFVLPHTDHLVGYIIRLENAFYEHAQTYYYTEIRRVKSHKEFLNKTTHQLLFVRHQFKIAFFSELKQDTQNALKNYRTAYNLVHELRAHETNILEIKTMAGFINYKICRLCFQHNTPLDAIAQFRKHIDLCKKKIGSAELSFEHAAWMSKQFQAFGDLFDEAIKLGLTAIQTQNPGFYYQQAAYYAQERKQLAKSLCNHEASVTYPNPDPLETQTGVLDFYGQRSWRQGILSFDLSDPEKEKVGVLAIQLKERSVVHSEMIITLLSNAVAQFKKYKCPRMKSHLMVQMGEEYYYAKDYTKALKLLDYVMCDYRSEGWWTLLTSILTTALKCSYLMAQLKDYITYSLELLGRASTLKDDQKSRIEKNLINVLMNESPDPEPDCDVLAVKTAQKLWSDRISLAGSNVFTIGVQDFVPFVQCKAKFHAPSFHVDVPVRFDIYLKADCPHPIRFSKLCVSFNNQITSVDLVLGHETGRCVVLNWQGGGGDAASSQEALQASRSFKRRPRLPDNELHWDSIVIQASTMIISRVPNISVHLRHDPPALTNEMYCLVVTVESHEKTQIRDVKLTAGLKPGQDANLTQKTHMSLHGTELCDESYPALLTDIPVGDLHPGEKLEKMLYVRCGTVGSRMFLVYVSYLINTTIEDKEIVCKCHKDETVTIETVFPFDVAVKFVSTKFEHLERVYADIPFLLMTDLLSASPWALTIVSSELQLAPSMTPVDQLESQVDKVVLQTGESASECFCLRCPSVGNVEGGVATGHYIISWKRTSAMGNVPVISTVITLPHVIVENIPLHVNADLPSFGRVRESLPVKYHLQNKTNLVQDVEISVEPSDAFMFSGLKQIRLRILPGTEQEMLYNFYPLMAGYQQLPSLNVNLLRFPHFTNQLLRRFIPTSIFVKPQGRLVDDTSIAAA
;
A
#
# COMPACT_ATOMS: atom_id res chain seq x y z
N MET A 1 37.08 -12.90 5.20
CA MET A 1 37.50 -13.21 3.81
C MET A 1 38.28 -12.01 3.30
N SER A 2 39.49 -12.19 2.80
CA SER A 2 40.17 -11.16 2.01
C SER A 2 39.25 -10.75 0.86
N PRO A 3 39.09 -9.46 0.53
CA PRO A 3 38.25 -9.03 -0.58
C PRO A 3 38.66 -9.78 -1.84
N THR A 4 37.70 -10.42 -2.50
CA THR A 4 37.95 -11.11 -3.75
C THR A 4 38.35 -10.07 -4.81
N GLN A 5 39.13 -10.46 -5.80
CA GLN A 5 39.58 -9.58 -6.89
C GLN A 5 38.42 -8.85 -7.61
N TRP A 6 37.20 -9.37 -7.48
CA TRP A 6 35.98 -8.86 -8.11
C TRP A 6 35.17 -7.92 -7.24
N ASP A 7 35.50 -7.79 -5.96
CA ASP A 7 34.79 -6.88 -5.06
C ASP A 7 35.04 -5.43 -5.47
N PHE A 8 33.97 -4.63 -5.42
CA PHE A 8 34.08 -3.20 -5.70
C PHE A 8 34.87 -2.53 -4.56
N PRO A 9 35.78 -1.59 -4.88
CA PRO A 9 36.51 -0.86 -3.85
C PRO A 9 35.56 -0.13 -2.91
N VAL A 10 35.84 -0.15 -1.61
CA VAL A 10 35.01 0.50 -0.59
C VAL A 10 34.88 2.00 -0.87
N GLU A 11 35.93 2.59 -1.42
CA GLU A 11 36.01 3.98 -1.88
C GLU A 11 35.02 4.29 -3.01
N LEU A 12 34.68 3.31 -3.84
CA LEU A 12 33.70 3.47 -4.91
C LEU A 12 32.26 3.37 -4.37
N CYS A 13 32.03 2.41 -3.47
CA CYS A 13 30.72 2.14 -2.87
C CYS A 13 30.29 3.20 -1.85
N CYS A 14 31.23 3.83 -1.14
CA CYS A 14 30.90 4.89 -0.17
C CYS A 14 30.26 6.12 -0.86
N ARG A 15 29.44 6.89 -0.14
CA ARG A 15 28.99 8.21 -0.61
C ARG A 15 30.17 9.19 -0.51
N PRO A 16 30.67 9.78 -1.61
CA PRO A 16 31.76 10.74 -1.51
C PRO A 16 31.31 11.97 -0.73
N MET A 17 32.05 12.29 0.34
CA MET A 17 31.82 13.47 1.19
C MET A 17 33.05 14.38 1.12
N ALA A 18 32.85 15.68 1.31
CA ALA A 18 33.94 16.64 1.32
C ALA A 18 34.89 16.35 2.49
N PHE A 19 36.17 16.14 2.25
CA PHE A 19 37.11 15.78 3.32
C PHE A 19 37.72 17.03 3.96
N VAL A 20 37.55 17.20 5.27
CA VAL A 20 38.05 18.34 6.05
C VAL A 20 38.84 17.82 7.25
N THR A 21 40.04 18.35 7.45
CA THR A 21 40.88 18.01 8.59
C THR A 21 40.78 19.09 9.65
N LEU A 22 40.63 18.70 10.91
CA LEU A 22 40.71 19.59 12.07
C LEU A 22 42.06 19.36 12.76
N THR A 23 42.77 20.43 13.10
CA THR A 23 44.04 20.37 13.83
C THR A 23 44.07 21.38 14.96
N GLY A 24 44.92 21.17 15.96
CA GLY A 24 44.98 22.02 17.17
C GLY A 24 43.98 21.66 18.28
N LEU A 25 43.14 20.64 18.07
CA LEU A 25 42.24 20.09 19.09
C LEU A 25 42.91 18.92 19.84
N ASP A 26 43.09 19.06 21.14
CA ASP A 26 43.51 17.98 22.04
C ASP A 26 42.29 17.23 22.58
N VAL A 27 41.90 16.19 21.86
CA VAL A 27 40.71 15.36 22.15
C VAL A 27 40.93 14.35 23.28
N VAL A 28 42.14 14.28 23.85
CA VAL A 28 42.54 13.32 24.89
C VAL A 28 42.57 13.98 26.26
N TYR A 29 43.17 15.17 26.38
CA TYR A 29 43.40 15.81 27.68
C TYR A 29 42.57 17.08 27.92
N ASN A 30 41.95 17.67 26.89
CA ASN A 30 41.14 18.90 27.04
C ASN A 30 39.64 18.63 26.81
N ALA A 31 38.84 18.82 27.86
CA ALA A 31 37.39 18.58 27.84
C ALA A 31 36.62 19.52 26.88
N VAL A 32 37.08 20.77 26.70
CA VAL A 32 36.48 21.72 25.77
C VAL A 32 36.71 21.26 24.33
N HIS A 33 37.93 20.86 23.99
CA HIS A 33 38.27 20.30 22.69
C HIS A 33 37.52 19.00 22.39
N ARG A 34 37.37 18.13 23.40
CA ARG A 34 36.53 16.93 23.35
C ARG A 34 35.09 17.27 23.00
N ALA A 35 34.48 18.24 23.69
CA ALA A 35 33.11 18.68 23.44
C ALA A 35 32.92 19.29 22.04
N VAL A 36 33.89 20.07 21.54
CA VAL A 36 33.88 20.61 20.17
C VAL A 36 33.94 19.49 19.14
N TRP A 37 34.82 18.50 19.32
CA TRP A 37 34.91 17.34 18.44
C TRP A 37 33.62 16.51 18.45
N ASP A 38 33.10 16.21 19.64
CA ASP A 38 31.88 15.44 19.79
C ASP A 38 30.68 16.18 19.16
N ALA A 39 30.63 17.51 19.16
CA ALA A 39 29.59 18.29 18.47
C ALA A 39 29.65 18.19 16.92
N PHE A 40 30.84 18.03 16.33
CA PHE A 40 31.01 17.76 14.89
C PHE A 40 30.62 16.31 14.52
N CYS A 41 30.79 15.36 15.44
CA CYS A 41 30.55 13.93 15.20
C CYS A 41 29.15 13.42 15.59
N ALA A 42 28.53 13.99 16.64
CA ALA A 42 27.29 13.48 17.22
C ALA A 42 26.06 13.72 16.34
N ASN A 43 25.26 12.66 16.14
CA ASN A 43 23.93 12.67 15.51
C ASN A 43 23.82 13.55 14.26
N ARG A 44 24.65 13.25 13.26
CA ARG A 44 24.58 13.87 11.93
C ARG A 44 23.31 13.44 11.20
N ARG A 45 22.22 14.15 11.49
CA ARG A 45 20.94 14.06 10.78
C ARG A 45 21.16 14.38 9.30
N ALA A 46 20.28 13.86 8.43
CA ALA A 46 20.37 14.02 6.97
C ALA A 46 20.41 15.50 6.50
N ASP A 47 19.96 16.43 7.34
CA ASP A 47 19.91 17.87 7.04
C ASP A 47 21.27 18.57 7.16
N ARG A 48 22.28 17.94 7.77
CA ARG A 48 23.64 18.51 7.88
C ARG A 48 24.43 18.34 6.58
N VAL A 49 25.38 19.24 6.34
CA VAL A 49 26.23 19.20 5.14
C VAL A 49 27.12 17.94 5.09
N PRO A 50 27.31 17.33 3.90
CA PRO A 50 28.02 16.05 3.76
C PRO A 50 29.54 16.22 3.75
N ILE A 51 30.11 16.43 4.94
CA ILE A 51 31.56 16.60 5.17
C ILE A 51 32.11 15.43 5.97
N SER A 52 33.23 14.82 5.59
CA SER A 52 33.98 13.90 6.45
C SER A 52 35.02 14.67 7.26
N PHE A 53 34.95 14.61 8.59
CA PHE A 53 35.92 15.23 9.48
C PHE A 53 36.93 14.22 10.02
N LYS A 54 38.20 14.63 10.12
CA LYS A 54 39.24 13.86 10.81
C LYS A 54 40.13 14.79 11.61
N VAL A 55 40.38 14.46 12.88
CA VAL A 55 41.38 15.17 13.70
C VAL A 55 42.76 14.61 13.38
N LEU A 56 43.70 15.47 13.02
CA LEU A 56 45.10 15.12 12.79
C LEU A 56 46.03 16.09 13.56
N PRO A 57 47.20 15.62 13.99
CA PRO A 57 48.18 16.48 14.65
C PRO A 57 48.71 17.55 13.67
N GLY A 58 49.19 18.68 14.21
CA GLY A 58 49.57 19.85 13.41
C GLY A 58 50.78 19.63 12.50
N ASP A 59 51.61 18.66 12.83
CA ASP A 59 52.81 18.21 12.11
C ASP A 59 52.53 17.02 11.16
N HIS A 60 51.26 16.66 10.94
CA HIS A 60 50.91 15.52 10.09
C HIS A 60 51.46 15.66 8.67
N GLU A 61 52.27 14.69 8.25
CA GLU A 61 52.82 14.66 6.89
C GLU A 61 51.79 14.22 5.85
N TYR A 62 51.38 15.15 5.00
CA TYR A 62 50.50 14.85 3.89
C TYR A 62 51.28 14.30 2.67
N PRO A 63 50.66 13.44 1.82
CA PRO A 63 51.36 12.85 0.68
C PRO A 63 51.97 13.89 -0.30
N LYS A 64 53.29 13.89 -0.52
CA LYS A 64 53.95 14.93 -1.35
C LYS A 64 53.33 15.07 -2.75
N CYS A 65 53.18 16.31 -3.22
CA CYS A 65 52.69 16.58 -4.58
C CYS A 65 53.77 16.19 -5.59
N ARG A 66 53.47 15.22 -6.47
CA ARG A 66 54.42 14.83 -7.53
C ARG A 66 54.55 15.98 -8.56
N PRO A 67 55.76 16.25 -9.08
CA PRO A 67 55.97 17.28 -10.09
C PRO A 67 55.08 17.03 -11.31
N LYS A 68 54.46 18.10 -11.80
CA LYS A 68 53.48 18.04 -12.89
C LYS A 68 54.20 18.00 -14.22
N ARG A 69 53.69 17.20 -15.15
CA ARG A 69 54.19 17.17 -16.52
C ARG A 69 53.58 18.30 -17.33
N THR A 70 54.43 19.07 -17.98
CA THR A 70 54.10 20.23 -18.81
C THR A 70 53.77 19.84 -20.26
N SER A 71 54.17 18.66 -20.73
CA SER A 71 53.82 18.12 -22.06
C SER A 71 53.48 16.62 -22.00
N TYR A 72 52.58 16.20 -22.90
CA TYR A 72 52.13 14.82 -23.09
C TYR A 72 52.57 14.23 -24.44
N GLU A 73 53.32 14.96 -25.25
CA GLU A 73 53.60 14.61 -26.66
C GLU A 73 54.24 13.22 -26.85
N TRP A 74 55.09 12.79 -25.90
CA TRP A 74 55.78 11.49 -25.91
C TRP A 74 55.29 10.53 -24.81
N TYR A 75 54.14 10.80 -24.18
CA TYR A 75 53.71 10.03 -23.01
C TYR A 75 52.75 8.88 -23.35
N ILE A 76 53.22 7.65 -23.17
CA ILE A 76 52.38 6.45 -23.30
C ILE A 76 51.69 6.15 -21.95
N PRO A 77 50.35 6.13 -21.88
CA PRO A 77 49.63 5.86 -20.64
C PRO A 77 49.74 4.37 -20.24
N LYS A 78 50.22 4.11 -19.01
CA LYS A 78 50.40 2.75 -18.45
C LYS A 78 49.11 2.02 -18.02
N GLY A 79 47.94 2.68 -18.08
CA GLY A 79 46.66 2.17 -17.56
C GLY A 79 45.60 3.27 -17.44
N ILE A 80 44.40 2.96 -16.95
CA ILE A 80 43.25 3.87 -16.88
C ILE A 80 43.21 4.61 -15.54
N LEU A 81 43.04 3.94 -14.39
CA LEU A 81 42.92 4.60 -13.09
C LEU A 81 43.79 3.91 -12.03
N LYS A 82 44.56 4.71 -11.28
CA LYS A 82 45.41 4.21 -10.21
C LYS A 82 44.59 3.80 -8.99
N THR A 83 44.94 2.69 -8.36
CA THR A 83 44.23 2.12 -7.20
C THR A 83 44.10 3.10 -6.03
N GLY A 84 45.22 3.70 -5.60
CA GLY A 84 45.23 4.66 -4.50
C GLY A 84 44.62 6.04 -4.80
N TRP A 85 44.14 6.32 -6.02
CA TRP A 85 43.69 7.69 -6.37
C TRP A 85 42.38 8.09 -5.66
N MET A 86 41.41 7.18 -5.55
CA MET A 86 40.15 7.47 -4.86
C MET A 86 40.37 7.67 -3.35
N ASN A 87 41.06 6.73 -2.70
CA ASN A 87 41.41 6.81 -1.28
C ASN A 87 42.18 8.09 -0.94
N LYS A 88 43.11 8.51 -1.83
CA LYS A 88 43.85 9.77 -1.69
C LYS A 88 42.92 10.97 -1.48
N HIS A 89 41.85 11.10 -2.25
CA HIS A 89 40.95 12.26 -2.18
C HIS A 89 39.78 12.10 -1.20
N LEU A 90 39.54 10.90 -0.70
CA LEU A 90 38.54 10.63 0.35
C LEU A 90 39.12 10.77 1.76
N ASN A 91 40.36 10.30 1.99
CA ASN A 91 40.89 10.10 3.36
C ASN A 91 42.28 10.69 3.63
N LEU A 92 43.07 11.03 2.59
CA LEU A 92 44.47 11.46 2.76
C LEU A 92 44.71 12.94 2.41
N VAL A 93 43.91 13.52 1.52
CA VAL A 93 44.09 14.89 1.04
C VAL A 93 42.84 15.71 1.33
N PRO A 94 42.86 16.53 2.39
CA PRO A 94 41.71 17.35 2.73
C PRO A 94 41.54 18.50 1.72
N ALA A 95 40.28 18.89 1.52
CA ALA A 95 39.91 20.09 0.79
C ALA A 95 40.18 21.36 1.61
N LEU A 96 40.01 21.25 2.93
CA LEU A 96 40.23 22.32 3.91
C LEU A 96 40.93 21.73 5.16
N VAL A 97 41.96 22.41 5.65
CA VAL A 97 42.52 22.17 6.99
C VAL A 97 42.13 23.33 7.90
N VAL A 98 41.50 23.02 9.02
CA VAL A 98 41.03 24.00 10.01
C VAL A 98 41.91 23.92 11.25
N VAL A 99 42.58 25.01 11.59
CA VAL A 99 43.42 25.14 12.77
C VAL A 99 42.59 25.74 13.90
N PHE A 100 42.35 24.97 14.96
CA PHE A 100 41.74 25.45 16.19
C PHE A 100 42.80 26.04 17.10
N TYR A 101 42.50 27.19 17.68
CA TYR A 101 43.39 27.88 18.58
C TYR A 101 42.59 28.59 19.68
N GLU A 102 42.96 28.37 20.94
CA GLU A 102 42.32 29.02 22.08
C GLU A 102 42.89 30.45 22.21
N LEU A 103 42.06 31.47 21.97
CA LEU A 103 42.47 32.88 22.01
C LEU A 103 41.28 33.82 22.21
N ASP A 104 41.23 34.47 23.37
CA ASP A 104 40.28 35.54 23.66
C ASP A 104 40.81 36.90 23.18
N TRP A 105 39.91 37.80 22.77
CA TRP A 105 40.29 39.13 22.28
C TRP A 105 40.91 40.03 23.35
N ASP A 106 40.69 39.76 24.65
CA ASP A 106 41.16 40.57 25.78
C ASP A 106 42.52 40.12 26.35
N GLU A 107 43.21 39.18 25.70
CA GLU A 107 44.46 38.59 26.23
C GLU A 107 45.59 39.64 26.40
N PRO A 108 46.23 39.73 27.59
CA PRO A 108 47.31 40.68 27.86
C PRO A 108 48.57 40.44 27.01
N GLN A 109 48.82 39.21 26.57
CA GLN A 109 49.99 38.82 25.74
C GLN A 109 49.63 38.63 24.25
N TRP A 110 48.83 39.55 23.70
CA TRP A 110 48.30 39.44 22.33
C TRP A 110 49.35 39.16 21.24
N LYS A 111 50.46 39.92 21.22
CA LYS A 111 51.49 39.79 20.16
C LYS A 111 52.20 38.43 20.15
N GLU A 112 52.42 37.84 21.32
CA GLU A 112 53.08 36.53 21.46
C GLU A 112 52.13 35.42 20.98
N LYS A 113 50.87 35.45 21.44
CA LYS A 113 49.84 34.51 21.01
C LYS A 113 49.51 34.61 19.52
N GLN A 114 49.56 35.82 18.95
CA GLN A 114 49.44 36.06 17.52
C GLN A 114 50.59 35.39 16.74
N SER A 115 51.83 35.53 17.22
CA SER A 115 53.01 34.90 16.60
C SER A 115 52.99 33.37 16.71
N GLU A 116 52.52 32.82 17.84
CA GLU A 116 52.34 31.39 18.05
C GLU A 116 51.31 30.80 17.05
N CYS A 117 50.15 31.45 16.91
CA CYS A 117 49.12 31.04 15.95
C CYS A 117 49.64 31.09 14.50
N ALA A 118 50.36 32.15 14.12
CA ALA A 118 50.96 32.29 12.79
C ALA A 118 51.96 31.16 12.51
N THR A 119 52.78 30.79 13.48
CA THR A 119 53.75 29.69 13.37
C THR A 119 53.05 28.34 13.15
N ARG A 120 51.96 28.06 13.90
CA ARG A 120 51.17 26.83 13.72
C ARG A 120 50.53 26.76 12.33
N VAL A 121 50.01 27.86 11.82
CA VAL A 121 49.45 27.94 10.46
C VAL A 121 50.54 27.71 9.41
N GLU A 122 51.75 28.24 9.62
CA GLU A 122 52.87 28.08 8.70
C GLU A 122 53.37 26.62 8.63
N ILE A 123 53.46 25.91 9.76
CA ILE A 123 53.78 24.46 9.78
C ILE A 123 52.79 23.67 8.92
N VAL A 124 51.50 23.95 9.08
CA VAL A 124 50.44 23.31 8.27
C VAL A 124 50.60 23.66 6.79
N ARG A 125 50.90 24.91 6.44
CA ARG A 125 51.16 25.31 5.04
C ARG A 125 52.36 24.61 4.43
N GLN A 126 53.46 24.48 5.18
CA GLN A 126 54.65 23.77 4.72
C GLN A 126 54.36 22.28 4.47
N SER A 127 53.58 21.64 5.34
CA SER A 127 53.14 20.25 5.13
C SER A 127 52.25 20.07 3.87
N LEU A 128 51.57 21.13 3.44
CA LEU A 128 50.66 21.17 2.28
C LEU A 128 51.32 21.72 1.00
N GLN A 129 52.64 21.97 1.02
CA GLN A 129 53.34 22.61 -0.09
C GLN A 129 53.07 21.92 -1.44
N GLY A 130 52.69 22.71 -2.44
CA GLY A 130 52.36 22.23 -3.79
C GLY A 130 50.93 21.70 -3.98
N ARG A 131 50.06 21.80 -2.96
CA ARG A 131 48.63 21.49 -3.06
C ARG A 131 47.77 22.75 -2.95
N ASN A 132 46.57 22.69 -3.53
CA ASN A 132 45.61 23.79 -3.48
C ASN A 132 44.66 23.71 -2.27
N THR A 133 44.99 22.88 -1.27
CA THR A 133 44.18 22.72 -0.05
C THR A 133 44.07 24.06 0.67
N LYS A 134 42.85 24.45 1.06
CA LYS A 134 42.64 25.71 1.78
C LYS A 134 42.99 25.54 3.26
N VAL A 135 43.39 26.64 3.91
CA VAL A 135 43.63 26.69 5.36
C VAL A 135 42.67 27.71 5.97
N ALA A 136 42.03 27.37 7.08
CA ALA A 136 41.18 28.26 7.88
C ALA A 136 41.55 28.17 9.35
N VAL A 137 41.25 29.22 10.12
CA VAL A 137 41.51 29.28 11.56
C VAL A 137 40.18 29.47 12.30
N VAL A 138 39.99 28.71 13.38
CA VAL A 138 38.85 28.85 14.30
C VAL A 138 39.40 29.22 15.68
N LEU A 139 39.00 30.37 16.18
CA LEU A 139 39.35 30.84 17.52
C LEU A 139 38.32 30.31 18.52
N ILE A 140 38.76 29.56 19.51
CA ILE A 140 37.92 29.12 20.62
C ILE A 140 37.96 30.21 21.69
N GLN A 141 36.81 30.79 22.00
CA GLN A 141 36.67 31.90 22.95
C GLN A 141 35.83 31.51 24.15
N LYS A 142 36.24 31.93 25.35
CA LYS A 142 35.52 31.66 26.60
C LYS A 142 34.37 32.65 26.84
N LYS A 143 34.43 33.84 26.25
CA LYS A 143 33.38 34.87 26.31
C LYS A 143 32.52 34.84 25.04
N THR A 144 31.22 35.16 25.17
CA THR A 144 30.34 35.40 24.02
C THR A 144 30.78 36.62 23.23
N PRO A 145 30.88 36.55 21.89
CA PRO A 145 31.19 37.70 21.07
C PRO A 145 30.01 38.69 21.15
N LEU A 146 30.31 39.97 21.34
CA LEU A 146 29.32 41.05 21.21
C LEU A 146 28.81 41.14 19.75
N PRO A 147 27.62 41.70 19.49
CA PRO A 147 27.06 41.84 18.15
C PRO A 147 27.98 42.58 17.17
N PRO A 148 27.88 42.33 15.85
CA PRO A 148 28.74 42.98 14.86
C PRO A 148 28.53 44.50 14.89
N GLY A 149 29.56 45.26 15.28
CA GLY A 149 29.56 46.72 15.27
C GLY A 149 29.83 47.39 16.63
N GLU A 150 29.75 46.67 17.74
CA GLU A 150 29.94 47.26 19.09
C GLU A 150 31.39 47.14 19.61
N ASP A 151 32.27 46.37 18.95
CA ASP A 151 33.65 46.13 19.39
C ASP A 151 34.68 46.37 18.28
N VAL A 152 35.08 47.64 18.12
CA VAL A 152 36.09 48.08 17.12
C VAL A 152 37.43 47.38 17.32
N THR A 153 37.77 47.06 18.58
CA THR A 153 39.06 46.45 18.94
C THR A 153 39.16 45.00 18.49
N ALA A 154 38.07 44.23 18.55
CA ALA A 154 38.03 42.87 18.04
C ALA A 154 38.20 42.82 16.51
N SER A 155 37.63 43.79 15.79
CA SER A 155 37.76 43.89 14.32
C SER A 155 39.20 44.19 13.88
N GLU A 156 39.88 45.13 14.54
CA GLU A 156 41.29 45.45 14.27
C GLU A 156 42.21 44.28 14.59
N ARG A 157 42.00 43.61 15.74
CA ARG A 157 42.78 42.43 16.14
C ARG A 157 42.55 41.24 15.20
N ALA A 158 41.32 41.03 14.72
CA ALA A 158 41.02 40.00 13.73
C ALA A 158 41.75 40.26 12.40
N ALA A 159 41.76 41.49 11.91
CA ALA A 159 42.49 41.88 10.70
C ALA A 159 44.00 41.70 10.86
N ALA A 160 44.57 42.08 12.01
CA ALA A 160 45.98 41.88 12.32
C ALA A 160 46.37 40.40 12.37
N LEU A 161 45.53 39.54 12.95
CA LEU A 161 45.76 38.09 12.96
C LEU A 161 45.66 37.48 11.55
N CYS A 162 44.67 37.92 10.74
CA CYS A 162 44.56 37.49 9.34
C CYS A 162 45.80 37.85 8.53
N ASN A 163 46.33 39.06 8.70
CA ASN A 163 47.56 39.50 8.04
C ASN A 163 48.77 38.68 8.49
N ALA A 164 48.92 38.41 9.80
CA ALA A 164 50.02 37.61 10.33
C ALA A 164 49.99 36.14 9.87
N CYS A 165 48.79 35.57 9.69
CA CYS A 165 48.59 34.20 9.20
C CYS A 165 48.45 34.11 7.66
N GLU A 166 48.54 35.25 6.95
CA GLU A 166 48.25 35.41 5.52
C GLU A 166 46.90 34.80 5.08
N LEU A 167 45.87 34.90 5.92
CA LEU A 167 44.53 34.35 5.68
C LEU A 167 43.58 35.41 5.15
N SER A 168 42.60 34.99 4.35
CA SER A 168 41.48 35.88 4.01
C SER A 168 40.55 36.05 5.22
N GLY A 169 39.94 37.23 5.38
CA GLY A 169 38.96 37.49 6.45
C GLY A 169 37.76 36.53 6.45
N LYS A 170 37.48 35.84 5.33
CA LYS A 170 36.45 34.80 5.20
C LYS A 170 36.88 33.42 5.73
N SER A 171 38.14 33.27 6.10
CA SER A 171 38.75 32.01 6.55
C SER A 171 39.15 32.06 8.04
N LEU A 172 38.78 33.12 8.74
CA LEU A 172 38.86 33.25 10.19
C LEU A 172 37.45 33.13 10.77
N PHE A 173 37.27 32.24 11.74
CA PHE A 173 36.00 32.02 12.42
C PHE A 173 36.18 32.08 13.93
N VAL A 174 35.09 32.40 14.63
CA VAL A 174 35.06 32.45 16.10
C VAL A 174 34.05 31.42 16.60
N LEU A 175 34.47 30.59 17.56
CA LEU A 175 33.67 29.58 18.22
C LEU A 175 33.59 29.90 19.72
N PRO A 176 32.48 30.48 20.21
CA PRO A 176 32.32 30.71 21.63
C PRO A 176 31.93 29.43 22.38
N HIS A 177 32.58 29.19 23.52
CA HIS A 177 32.28 28.10 24.42
C HIS A 177 31.10 28.46 25.34
N THR A 178 29.89 28.12 24.91
CA THR A 178 28.62 28.34 25.64
C THR A 178 27.75 27.09 25.60
N ASP A 179 26.67 27.07 26.38
CA ASP A 179 25.71 25.96 26.44
C ASP A 179 25.03 25.65 25.08
N HIS A 180 25.08 26.58 24.11
CA HIS A 180 24.50 26.44 22.76
C HIS A 180 25.53 26.13 21.66
N LEU A 181 26.58 25.36 21.96
CA LEU A 181 27.70 25.03 21.04
C LEU A 181 27.23 24.49 19.68
N VAL A 182 26.18 23.67 19.64
CA VAL A 182 25.69 22.99 18.42
C VAL A 182 25.29 23.98 17.31
N GLY A 183 24.66 25.11 17.66
CA GLY A 183 24.24 26.11 16.67
C GLY A 183 25.42 26.78 15.95
N TYR A 184 26.48 27.10 16.68
CA TYR A 184 27.72 27.66 16.11
C TYR A 184 28.46 26.64 15.26
N ILE A 185 28.49 25.38 15.69
CA ILE A 185 29.09 24.28 14.91
C ILE A 185 28.39 24.11 13.57
N ILE A 186 27.05 24.17 13.50
CA ILE A 186 26.32 24.09 12.22
C ILE A 186 26.70 25.23 11.27
N ARG A 187 26.89 26.46 11.80
CA ARG A 187 27.36 27.61 11.00
C ARG A 187 28.78 27.38 10.47
N LEU A 188 29.67 26.84 11.31
CA LEU A 188 31.03 26.48 10.90
C LEU A 188 31.03 25.37 9.83
N GLU A 189 30.21 24.33 10.00
CA GLU A 189 30.07 23.25 9.02
C GLU A 189 29.68 23.80 7.65
N ASN A 190 28.69 24.71 7.58
CA ASN A 190 28.29 25.36 6.33
C ASN A 190 29.44 26.18 5.71
N ALA A 191 30.18 26.94 6.52
CA ALA A 191 31.32 27.71 6.02
C ALA A 191 32.47 26.82 5.51
N PHE A 192 32.76 25.71 6.21
CA PHE A 192 33.74 24.71 5.78
C PHE A 192 33.31 24.03 4.49
N TYR A 193 32.01 23.75 4.36
CA TYR A 193 31.43 23.20 3.15
C TYR A 193 31.69 24.13 1.96
N GLU A 194 31.38 25.42 2.05
CA GLU A 194 31.64 26.39 0.96
C GLU A 194 33.12 26.44 0.54
N HIS A 195 34.03 26.37 1.51
CA HIS A 195 35.46 26.33 1.23
C HIS A 195 35.85 25.05 0.49
N ALA A 196 35.32 23.89 0.90
CA ALA A 196 35.54 22.61 0.23
C ALA A 196 34.92 22.58 -1.18
N GLN A 197 33.73 23.16 -1.37
CA GLN A 197 33.07 23.30 -2.66
C GLN A 197 33.94 24.06 -3.66
N THR A 198 34.54 25.17 -3.21
CA THR A 198 35.45 25.98 -4.03
C THR A 198 36.73 25.22 -4.39
N TYR A 199 37.26 24.42 -3.46
CA TYR A 199 38.42 23.56 -3.71
C TYR A 199 38.13 22.56 -4.84
N TYR A 200 37.03 21.80 -4.73
CA TYR A 200 36.68 20.81 -5.75
C TYR A 200 36.35 21.46 -7.10
N TYR A 201 35.75 22.65 -7.11
CA TYR A 201 35.53 23.41 -8.34
C TYR A 201 36.85 23.77 -9.05
N THR A 202 37.86 24.22 -8.31
CA THR A 202 39.20 24.53 -8.85
C THR A 202 39.89 23.27 -9.39
N GLU A 203 39.79 22.15 -8.68
CA GLU A 203 40.36 20.87 -9.15
C GLU A 203 39.64 20.34 -10.40
N ILE A 204 38.31 20.50 -10.51
CA ILE A 204 37.56 20.17 -11.73
C ILE A 204 38.07 21.00 -12.92
N ARG A 205 38.23 22.32 -12.75
CA ARG A 205 38.77 23.20 -13.81
C ARG A 205 40.18 22.77 -14.23
N ARG A 206 41.04 22.43 -13.27
CA ARG A 206 42.40 21.93 -13.54
C ARG A 206 42.42 20.62 -14.31
N VAL A 207 41.57 19.66 -13.96
CA VAL A 207 41.48 18.39 -14.70
C VAL A 207 40.94 18.62 -16.12
N LYS A 208 40.02 19.57 -16.29
CA LYS A 208 39.51 19.98 -17.61
C LYS A 208 40.60 20.61 -18.48
N SER A 209 41.37 21.57 -17.96
CA SER A 209 42.46 22.18 -18.73
C SER A 209 43.51 21.15 -19.15
N HIS A 210 43.88 20.22 -18.26
CA HIS A 210 44.79 19.13 -18.63
C HIS A 210 44.26 18.22 -19.74
N LYS A 211 42.93 18.03 -19.81
CA LYS A 211 42.30 17.22 -20.84
C LYS A 211 42.39 17.87 -22.23
N GLU A 212 42.43 19.21 -22.32
CA GLU A 212 42.53 19.95 -23.59
C GLU A 212 43.89 19.74 -24.28
N PHE A 213 44.95 19.47 -23.52
CA PHE A 213 46.30 19.18 -24.06
C PHE A 213 46.49 17.73 -24.53
N LEU A 214 45.45 16.88 -24.50
CA LEU A 214 45.55 15.46 -24.86
C LEU A 214 45.19 15.21 -26.33
N ASN A 215 46.05 14.45 -27.02
CA ASN A 215 45.73 13.91 -28.35
C ASN A 215 44.75 12.72 -28.28
N LYS A 216 43.68 12.76 -29.09
CA LYS A 216 42.60 11.75 -29.15
C LYS A 216 43.05 10.38 -29.67
N THR A 217 44.11 10.29 -30.48
CA THR A 217 44.59 9.01 -31.03
C THR A 217 45.53 8.26 -30.08
N THR A 218 46.44 8.97 -29.40
CA THR A 218 47.47 8.34 -28.55
C THR A 218 47.09 8.26 -27.07
N HIS A 219 46.21 9.14 -26.59
CA HIS A 219 45.92 9.28 -25.15
C HIS A 219 44.50 8.87 -24.76
N GLN A 220 43.88 7.93 -25.47
CA GLN A 220 42.50 7.48 -25.22
C GLN A 220 42.26 7.04 -23.75
N LEU A 221 43.21 6.29 -23.16
CA LEU A 221 43.13 5.87 -21.74
C LEU A 221 43.10 7.07 -20.77
N LEU A 222 43.79 8.17 -21.12
CA LEU A 222 43.77 9.39 -20.32
C LEU A 222 42.46 10.14 -20.47
N PHE A 223 41.79 10.12 -21.62
CA PHE A 223 40.47 10.73 -21.76
C PHE A 223 39.46 10.11 -20.80
N VAL A 224 39.42 8.77 -20.73
CA VAL A 224 38.61 8.04 -19.75
C VAL A 224 38.98 8.45 -18.32
N ARG A 225 40.28 8.45 -17.98
CA ARG A 225 40.77 8.82 -16.66
C ARG A 225 40.34 10.23 -16.24
N HIS A 226 40.57 11.24 -17.09
CA HIS A 226 40.26 12.63 -16.76
C HIS A 226 38.75 12.82 -16.63
N GLN A 227 37.97 12.17 -17.50
CA GLN A 227 36.51 12.24 -17.45
C GLN A 227 35.94 11.60 -16.17
N PHE A 228 36.47 10.44 -15.76
CA PHE A 228 36.15 9.82 -14.47
C PHE A 228 36.48 10.75 -13.30
N LYS A 229 37.67 11.35 -13.29
CA LYS A 229 38.09 12.27 -12.22
C LYS A 229 37.19 13.50 -12.10
N ILE A 230 36.79 14.09 -13.22
CA ILE A 230 35.84 15.22 -13.25
C ILE A 230 34.50 14.80 -12.63
N ALA A 231 34.01 13.60 -13.00
CA ALA A 231 32.76 13.07 -12.45
C ALA A 231 32.85 12.82 -10.94
N PHE A 232 33.94 12.20 -10.47
CA PHE A 232 34.16 11.92 -9.06
C PHE A 232 34.32 13.19 -8.21
N PHE A 233 35.04 14.21 -8.71
CA PHE A 233 35.09 15.52 -8.03
C PHE A 233 33.75 16.24 -8.04
N SER A 234 32.91 16.03 -9.07
CA SER A 234 31.55 16.56 -9.08
C SER A 234 30.68 15.87 -8.02
N GLU A 235 30.85 14.57 -7.77
CA GLU A 235 30.23 13.88 -6.62
C GLU A 235 30.70 14.45 -5.28
N LEU A 236 32.01 14.68 -5.09
CA LEU A 236 32.55 15.29 -3.87
C LEU A 236 31.99 16.70 -3.63
N LYS A 237 31.75 17.45 -4.71
CA LYS A 237 31.05 18.73 -4.74
C LYS A 237 29.53 18.60 -4.48
N GLN A 238 28.97 17.40 -4.42
CA GLN A 238 27.52 17.11 -4.38
C GLN A 238 26.75 17.64 -5.62
N ASP A 239 27.43 17.85 -6.74
CA ASP A 239 26.81 18.20 -8.02
C ASP A 239 26.52 16.90 -8.82
N THR A 240 25.46 16.21 -8.38
CA THR A 240 25.09 14.86 -8.85
C THR A 240 24.68 14.84 -10.33
N GLN A 241 24.04 15.90 -10.82
CA GLN A 241 23.67 16.08 -12.24
C GLN A 241 24.90 16.13 -13.16
N ASN A 242 25.88 16.99 -12.83
CA ASN A 242 27.12 17.05 -13.62
C ASN A 242 27.96 15.79 -13.45
N ALA A 243 27.96 15.17 -12.26
CA ALA A 243 28.64 13.89 -12.06
C ALA A 243 28.08 12.81 -13.01
N LEU A 244 26.75 12.65 -13.06
CA LEU A 244 26.08 11.69 -13.92
C LEU A 244 26.40 11.92 -15.40
N LYS A 245 26.32 13.18 -15.88
CA LYS A 245 26.67 13.53 -17.26
C LYS A 245 28.11 13.14 -17.59
N ASN A 246 29.06 13.50 -16.71
CA ASN A 246 30.47 13.21 -16.95
C ASN A 246 30.76 11.70 -16.87
N TYR A 247 30.09 10.94 -15.99
CA TYR A 247 30.22 9.48 -15.97
C TYR A 247 29.65 8.83 -17.23
N ARG A 248 28.49 9.27 -17.74
CA ARG A 248 27.95 8.79 -19.02
C ARG A 248 28.94 9.04 -20.17
N THR A 249 29.59 10.20 -20.20
CA THR A 249 30.67 10.47 -21.17
C THR A 249 31.88 9.56 -20.97
N ALA A 250 32.33 9.35 -19.72
CA ALA A 250 33.43 8.45 -19.42
C ALA A 250 33.12 7.01 -19.86
N TYR A 251 31.88 6.57 -19.65
CA TYR A 251 31.40 5.24 -20.05
C TYR A 251 31.50 5.04 -21.56
N ASN A 252 31.02 6.00 -22.36
CA ASN A 252 31.12 5.92 -23.82
C ASN A 252 32.59 5.85 -24.26
N LEU A 253 33.46 6.71 -23.69
CA LEU A 253 34.90 6.72 -23.99
C LEU A 253 35.59 5.38 -23.65
N VAL A 254 35.16 4.67 -22.59
CA VAL A 254 35.71 3.35 -22.23
C VAL A 254 35.39 2.31 -23.29
N HIS A 255 34.19 2.37 -23.88
CA HIS A 255 33.77 1.43 -24.91
C HIS A 255 34.35 1.75 -26.30
N GLU A 256 34.83 2.97 -26.53
CA GLU A 256 35.60 3.36 -27.71
C GLU A 256 37.06 2.84 -27.68
N LEU A 257 37.56 2.39 -26.52
CA LEU A 257 38.90 1.80 -26.41
C LEU A 257 38.98 0.48 -27.18
N ARG A 258 40.07 0.29 -27.93
CA ARG A 258 40.38 -1.00 -28.57
C ARG A 258 40.65 -2.06 -27.50
N ALA A 259 39.80 -3.09 -27.49
CA ALA A 259 39.92 -4.22 -26.57
C ALA A 259 40.83 -5.30 -27.17
N HIS A 260 41.90 -5.61 -26.45
CA HIS A 260 42.81 -6.72 -26.69
C HIS A 260 42.73 -7.66 -25.49
N GLU A 261 43.10 -8.93 -25.66
CA GLU A 261 43.14 -9.90 -24.55
C GLU A 261 43.95 -9.38 -23.35
N THR A 262 44.91 -8.49 -23.62
CA THR A 262 45.80 -7.93 -22.63
C THR A 262 45.22 -6.83 -21.75
N ASN A 263 44.24 -6.07 -22.25
CA ASN A 263 43.68 -4.89 -21.57
C ASN A 263 42.18 -5.03 -21.25
N ILE A 264 41.54 -6.09 -21.73
CA ILE A 264 40.10 -6.30 -21.62
C ILE A 264 39.63 -6.36 -20.16
N LEU A 265 40.44 -6.91 -19.25
CA LEU A 265 40.13 -6.96 -17.82
C LEU A 265 40.11 -5.56 -17.20
N GLU A 266 41.09 -4.71 -17.53
CA GLU A 266 41.15 -3.32 -17.07
C GLU A 266 39.97 -2.50 -17.63
N ILE A 267 39.67 -2.66 -18.93
CA ILE A 267 38.52 -2.01 -19.57
C ILE A 267 37.20 -2.44 -18.90
N LYS A 268 36.99 -3.74 -18.67
CA LYS A 268 35.78 -4.26 -18.00
C LYS A 268 35.64 -3.78 -16.57
N THR A 269 36.74 -3.80 -15.82
CA THR A 269 36.75 -3.35 -14.42
C THR A 269 36.36 -1.88 -14.34
N MET A 270 36.96 -1.03 -15.18
CA MET A 270 36.62 0.39 -15.24
C MET A 270 35.21 0.66 -15.77
N ALA A 271 34.75 -0.09 -16.78
CA ALA A 271 33.38 0.00 -17.27
C ALA A 271 32.37 -0.37 -16.18
N GLY A 272 32.63 -1.42 -15.40
CA GLY A 272 31.81 -1.84 -14.26
C GLY A 272 31.78 -0.77 -13.16
N PHE A 273 32.92 -0.16 -12.83
CA PHE A 273 32.97 0.92 -11.83
C PHE A 273 32.18 2.17 -12.25
N ILE A 274 32.33 2.58 -13.51
CA ILE A 274 31.57 3.71 -14.05
C ILE A 274 30.09 3.38 -14.11
N ASN A 275 29.73 2.17 -14.55
CA ASN A 275 28.35 1.74 -14.61
C ASN A 275 27.69 1.72 -13.21
N TYR A 276 28.39 1.18 -12.21
CA TYR A 276 27.94 1.19 -10.82
C TYR A 276 27.63 2.62 -10.34
N LYS A 277 28.52 3.59 -10.60
CA LYS A 277 28.30 5.00 -10.26
C LYS A 277 27.12 5.61 -11.02
N ILE A 278 26.95 5.31 -12.31
CA ILE A 278 25.80 5.78 -13.10
C ILE A 278 24.49 5.24 -12.52
N CYS A 279 24.39 3.93 -12.29
CA CYS A 279 23.18 3.31 -11.75
C CYS A 279 22.83 3.88 -10.37
N ARG A 280 23.82 4.03 -9.49
CA ARG A 280 23.64 4.63 -8.15
C ARG A 280 23.11 6.06 -8.22
N LEU A 281 23.67 6.89 -9.10
CA LEU A 281 23.20 8.28 -9.30
C LEU A 281 21.79 8.32 -9.90
N CYS A 282 21.46 7.45 -10.86
CA CYS A 282 20.10 7.35 -11.40
C CYS A 282 19.08 6.98 -10.30
N PHE A 283 19.42 6.03 -9.41
CA PHE A 283 18.56 5.72 -8.25
C PHE A 283 18.41 6.91 -7.30
N GLN A 284 19.48 7.67 -7.02
CA GLN A 284 19.40 8.90 -6.22
C GLN A 284 18.53 9.99 -6.86
N HIS A 285 18.47 10.05 -8.19
CA HIS A 285 17.60 10.96 -8.93
C HIS A 285 16.16 10.44 -9.11
N ASN A 286 15.79 9.33 -8.46
CA ASN A 286 14.49 8.68 -8.63
C ASN A 286 14.16 8.29 -10.08
N THR A 287 15.17 7.94 -10.89
CA THR A 287 15.01 7.46 -12.28
C THR A 287 15.42 5.98 -12.42
N PRO A 288 14.66 5.02 -11.83
CA PRO A 288 15.02 3.60 -11.84
C PRO A 288 15.02 2.98 -13.25
N LEU A 289 14.15 3.45 -14.15
CA LEU A 289 14.09 2.93 -15.53
C LEU A 289 15.38 3.25 -16.31
N ASP A 290 15.93 4.45 -16.12
CA ASP A 290 17.23 4.83 -16.67
C ASP A 290 18.36 3.95 -16.13
N ALA A 291 18.34 3.65 -14.83
CA ALA A 291 19.31 2.75 -14.20
C ALA A 291 19.24 1.33 -14.79
N ILE A 292 18.02 0.80 -14.96
CA ILE A 292 17.76 -0.52 -15.54
C ILE A 292 18.19 -0.57 -17.02
N ALA A 293 17.82 0.44 -17.81
CA ALA A 293 18.19 0.51 -19.23
C ALA A 293 19.71 0.61 -19.42
N GLN A 294 20.37 1.44 -18.61
CA GLN A 294 21.83 1.54 -18.61
C GLN A 294 22.50 0.23 -18.21
N PHE A 295 22.00 -0.45 -17.17
CA PHE A 295 22.54 -1.74 -16.74
C PHE A 295 22.35 -2.83 -17.82
N ARG A 296 21.17 -2.92 -18.45
CA ARG A 296 20.94 -3.84 -19.57
C ARG A 296 21.92 -3.59 -20.72
N LYS A 297 22.07 -2.32 -21.14
CA LYS A 297 23.06 -1.91 -22.14
C LYS A 297 24.48 -2.32 -21.75
N HIS A 298 24.84 -2.18 -20.47
CA HIS A 298 26.14 -2.58 -19.96
C HIS A 298 26.39 -4.08 -20.08
N ILE A 299 25.41 -4.89 -19.69
CA ILE A 299 25.48 -6.35 -19.80
C ILE A 299 25.57 -6.78 -21.27
N ASP A 300 24.76 -6.23 -22.16
CA ASP A 300 24.76 -6.59 -23.59
C ASP A 300 26.11 -6.30 -24.27
N LEU A 301 26.73 -5.18 -23.92
CA LEU A 301 28.05 -4.79 -24.45
C LEU A 301 29.18 -5.63 -23.85
N CYS A 302 29.08 -6.02 -22.58
CA CYS A 302 30.15 -6.73 -21.88
C CYS A 302 30.07 -8.25 -22.05
N LYS A 303 28.89 -8.83 -22.33
CA LYS A 303 28.69 -10.28 -22.52
C LYS A 303 29.61 -10.87 -23.60
N LYS A 304 29.93 -10.08 -24.63
CA LYS A 304 30.84 -10.49 -25.73
C LYS A 304 32.33 -10.33 -25.40
N LYS A 305 32.67 -9.68 -24.27
CA LYS A 305 34.04 -9.36 -23.83
C LYS A 305 34.51 -10.38 -22.79
N ILE A 306 34.69 -11.63 -23.21
CA ILE A 306 35.08 -12.73 -22.31
C ILE A 306 36.56 -12.54 -21.89
N GLY A 307 37.44 -12.29 -22.85
CA GLY A 307 38.89 -12.22 -22.65
C GLY A 307 39.53 -13.54 -23.09
N SER A 308 40.57 -13.99 -22.38
CA SER A 308 41.18 -15.31 -22.64
C SER A 308 40.18 -16.43 -22.35
N ALA A 309 40.08 -17.40 -23.27
CA ALA A 309 39.19 -18.55 -23.14
C ALA A 309 39.53 -19.42 -21.91
N GLU A 310 40.81 -19.50 -21.55
CA GLU A 310 41.34 -20.27 -20.41
C GLU A 310 40.89 -19.72 -19.04
N LEU A 311 40.44 -18.47 -19.02
CA LEU A 311 39.98 -17.75 -17.83
C LEU A 311 38.50 -17.33 -17.94
N SER A 312 37.70 -18.03 -18.75
CA SER A 312 36.27 -17.71 -18.94
C SER A 312 35.46 -17.75 -17.63
N PHE A 313 35.88 -18.54 -16.63
CA PHE A 313 35.27 -18.53 -15.29
C PHE A 313 35.42 -17.17 -14.57
N GLU A 314 36.48 -16.40 -14.83
CA GLU A 314 36.64 -15.04 -14.32
C GLU A 314 35.59 -14.08 -14.92
N HIS A 315 35.25 -14.28 -16.20
CA HIS A 315 34.18 -13.51 -16.83
C HIS A 315 32.84 -13.81 -16.15
N ALA A 316 32.52 -15.08 -15.89
CA ALA A 316 31.32 -15.48 -15.16
C ALA A 316 31.30 -14.92 -13.73
N ALA A 317 32.45 -14.95 -13.03
CA ALA A 317 32.61 -14.34 -11.71
C ALA A 317 32.32 -12.83 -11.72
N TRP A 318 32.91 -12.12 -12.68
CA TRP A 318 32.69 -10.68 -12.86
C TRP A 318 31.22 -10.36 -13.17
N MET A 319 30.58 -11.13 -14.08
CA MET A 319 29.17 -10.96 -14.42
C MET A 319 28.27 -11.17 -13.21
N SER A 320 28.47 -12.26 -12.46
CA SER A 320 27.75 -12.54 -11.23
C SER A 320 27.83 -11.36 -10.26
N LYS A 321 29.02 -10.79 -10.09
CA LYS A 321 29.24 -9.65 -9.19
C LYS A 321 28.61 -8.34 -9.69
N GLN A 322 28.57 -8.08 -11.01
CA GLN A 322 27.86 -6.92 -11.56
C GLN A 322 26.35 -7.01 -11.28
N PHE A 323 25.75 -8.18 -11.47
CA PHE A 323 24.34 -8.42 -11.17
C PHE A 323 24.03 -8.31 -9.68
N GLN A 324 24.88 -8.88 -8.82
CA GLN A 324 24.76 -8.74 -7.38
C GLN A 324 24.80 -7.27 -6.95
N ALA A 325 25.81 -6.51 -7.40
CA ALA A 325 25.97 -5.11 -7.02
C ALA A 325 24.83 -4.21 -7.52
N PHE A 326 24.27 -4.49 -8.70
CA PHE A 326 23.07 -3.79 -9.17
C PHE A 326 21.83 -4.16 -8.33
N GLY A 327 21.68 -5.44 -7.97
CA GLY A 327 20.63 -5.90 -7.05
C GLY A 327 20.71 -5.20 -5.70
N ASP A 328 21.91 -5.09 -5.12
CA ASP A 328 22.16 -4.41 -3.85
C ASP A 328 21.82 -2.91 -3.94
N LEU A 329 22.25 -2.22 -5.02
CA LEU A 329 21.89 -0.81 -5.26
C LEU A 329 20.38 -0.60 -5.38
N PHE A 330 19.69 -1.52 -6.04
CA PHE A 330 18.24 -1.43 -6.22
C PHE A 330 17.52 -1.68 -4.87
N ASP A 331 17.95 -2.66 -4.07
CA ASP A 331 17.39 -2.89 -2.73
C ASP A 331 17.66 -1.69 -1.78
N GLU A 332 18.85 -1.08 -1.85
CA GLU A 332 19.17 0.16 -1.12
C GLU A 332 18.24 1.31 -1.55
N ALA A 333 18.02 1.49 -2.86
CA ALA A 333 17.11 2.52 -3.37
C ALA A 333 15.66 2.32 -2.87
N ILE A 334 15.20 1.07 -2.77
CA ILE A 334 13.87 0.75 -2.22
C ILE A 334 13.80 1.11 -0.73
N LYS A 335 14.85 0.81 0.04
CA LYS A 335 14.95 1.22 1.46
C LYS A 335 14.94 2.75 1.63
N LEU A 336 15.47 3.49 0.65
CA LEU A 336 15.48 4.95 0.62
C LEU A 336 14.17 5.57 0.10
N GLY A 337 13.13 4.78 -0.17
CA GLY A 337 11.79 5.28 -0.51
C GLY A 337 11.32 5.01 -1.95
N LEU A 338 12.09 4.29 -2.76
CA LEU A 338 11.67 3.91 -4.11
C LEU A 338 10.60 2.80 -4.08
N THR A 339 9.47 3.00 -4.76
CA THR A 339 8.43 1.98 -4.92
C THR A 339 8.77 1.02 -6.06
N ALA A 340 9.15 -0.21 -5.75
CA ALA A 340 9.36 -1.25 -6.75
C ALA A 340 8.08 -2.05 -7.05
N ILE A 341 7.92 -2.46 -8.31
CA ILE A 341 6.79 -3.26 -8.79
C ILE A 341 7.17 -4.74 -8.90
N GLN A 342 6.17 -5.62 -8.91
CA GLN A 342 6.37 -7.08 -8.95
C GLN A 342 7.24 -7.54 -10.14
N THR A 343 7.11 -6.89 -11.30
CA THR A 343 7.85 -7.22 -12.54
C THR A 343 9.26 -6.61 -12.60
N GLN A 344 9.59 -5.65 -11.73
CA GLN A 344 10.88 -4.97 -11.68
C GLN A 344 11.34 -4.88 -10.23
N ASN A 345 11.87 -5.99 -9.73
CA ASN A 345 12.36 -6.11 -8.36
C ASN A 345 13.82 -6.60 -8.33
N PRO A 346 14.56 -6.37 -7.22
CA PRO A 346 15.95 -6.81 -7.08
C PRO A 346 16.16 -8.32 -7.20
N GLY A 347 15.14 -9.13 -6.87
CA GLY A 347 15.19 -10.59 -6.90
C GLY A 347 15.61 -11.17 -8.25
N PHE A 348 15.18 -10.56 -9.36
CA PHE A 348 15.60 -10.97 -10.71
C PHE A 348 17.11 -10.83 -10.92
N TYR A 349 17.73 -9.77 -10.38
CA TYR A 349 19.16 -9.53 -10.52
C TYR A 349 19.97 -10.48 -9.65
N TYR A 350 19.50 -10.80 -8.44
CA TYR A 350 20.12 -11.84 -7.60
C TYR A 350 20.00 -13.23 -8.23
N GLN A 351 18.86 -13.57 -8.85
CA GLN A 351 18.70 -14.82 -9.60
C GLN A 351 19.71 -14.90 -10.76
N GLN A 352 19.85 -13.84 -11.56
CA GLN A 352 20.84 -13.81 -12.64
C GLN A 352 22.28 -13.88 -12.10
N ALA A 353 22.57 -13.24 -10.96
CA ALA A 353 23.86 -13.36 -10.30
C ALA A 353 24.15 -14.82 -9.89
N ALA A 354 23.17 -15.53 -9.35
CA ALA A 354 23.29 -16.95 -9.01
C ALA A 354 23.51 -17.83 -10.25
N TYR A 355 22.82 -17.56 -11.36
CA TYR A 355 23.02 -18.25 -12.63
C TYR A 355 24.48 -18.14 -13.12
N TYR A 356 25.05 -16.93 -13.16
CA TYR A 356 26.46 -16.76 -13.56
C TYR A 356 27.44 -17.37 -12.53
N ALA A 357 27.06 -17.48 -11.25
CA ALA A 357 27.86 -18.19 -10.25
C ALA A 357 27.83 -19.72 -10.47
N GLN A 358 26.70 -20.28 -10.92
CA GLN A 358 26.61 -21.68 -11.36
C GLN A 358 27.44 -21.92 -12.63
N GLU A 359 27.40 -21.01 -13.61
CA GLU A 359 28.24 -21.08 -14.80
C GLU A 359 29.73 -21.03 -14.43
N ARG A 360 30.12 -20.15 -13.49
CA ARG A 360 31.49 -20.10 -12.94
C ARG A 360 31.91 -21.45 -12.34
N LYS A 361 31.04 -22.11 -11.57
CA LYS A 361 31.29 -23.44 -10.99
C LYS A 361 31.52 -24.50 -12.07
N GLN A 362 30.71 -24.49 -13.13
CA GLN A 362 30.84 -25.43 -14.25
C GLN A 362 32.14 -25.20 -15.05
N LEU A 363 32.46 -23.95 -15.36
CA LEU A 363 33.69 -23.56 -16.06
C LEU A 363 34.94 -23.82 -15.21
N ALA A 364 34.88 -23.58 -13.90
CA ALA A 364 35.98 -23.92 -13.00
C ALA A 364 36.21 -25.44 -12.98
N LYS A 365 35.14 -26.25 -12.97
CA LYS A 365 35.24 -27.71 -13.02
C LYS A 365 35.83 -28.23 -14.35
N SER A 366 35.60 -27.55 -15.48
CA SER A 366 36.17 -27.98 -16.77
C SER A 366 37.59 -27.47 -17.00
N LEU A 367 37.89 -26.23 -16.63
CA LEU A 367 39.16 -25.56 -16.95
C LEU A 367 40.22 -25.67 -15.85
N CYS A 368 39.83 -25.86 -14.59
CA CYS A 368 40.76 -25.97 -13.46
C CYS A 368 40.99 -27.43 -13.03
N ASN A 369 40.57 -28.41 -13.84
CA ASN A 369 40.73 -29.84 -13.56
C ASN A 369 42.14 -30.31 -13.97
N HIS A 370 43.12 -29.87 -13.20
CA HIS A 370 44.52 -30.28 -13.33
C HIS A 370 44.79 -31.53 -12.49
N GLU A 371 45.71 -32.39 -12.94
CA GLU A 371 46.18 -33.54 -12.18
C GLU A 371 46.69 -33.13 -10.80
N ALA A 372 46.56 -34.02 -9.80
CA ALA A 372 47.03 -33.77 -8.43
C ALA A 372 48.56 -33.51 -8.32
N SER A 373 49.31 -33.72 -9.40
CA SER A 373 50.75 -33.50 -9.56
C SER A 373 51.13 -32.03 -9.86
N VAL A 374 50.19 -31.19 -10.30
CA VAL A 374 50.47 -29.80 -10.68
C VAL A 374 50.62 -28.92 -9.43
N THR A 375 51.85 -28.47 -9.18
CA THR A 375 52.21 -27.66 -8.00
C THR A 375 52.07 -26.17 -8.31
N TYR A 376 51.71 -25.37 -7.30
CA TYR A 376 51.57 -23.91 -7.44
C TYR A 376 52.91 -23.27 -7.87
N PRO A 377 52.92 -22.33 -8.85
CA PRO A 377 54.15 -21.69 -9.30
C PRO A 377 54.88 -20.94 -8.18
N ASN A 378 56.21 -21.09 -8.09
CA ASN A 378 57.05 -20.38 -7.13
C ASN A 378 58.26 -19.76 -7.88
N PRO A 379 58.51 -18.43 -7.81
CA PRO A 379 57.80 -17.39 -7.04
C PRO A 379 56.38 -17.12 -7.52
N ASP A 380 55.49 -16.70 -6.60
CA ASP A 380 54.07 -16.46 -6.90
C ASP A 380 53.91 -15.33 -7.94
N PRO A 381 53.42 -15.61 -9.16
CA PRO A 381 53.17 -14.59 -10.19
C PRO A 381 52.04 -13.61 -9.82
N LEU A 382 51.27 -13.91 -8.77
CA LEU A 382 50.20 -13.06 -8.23
C LEU A 382 50.70 -12.05 -7.18
N GLU A 383 51.89 -12.24 -6.61
CA GLU A 383 52.48 -11.31 -5.65
C GLU A 383 53.14 -10.11 -6.37
N THR A 384 52.78 -8.90 -5.92
CA THR A 384 53.39 -7.65 -6.41
C THR A 384 54.37 -7.12 -5.37
N GLN A 385 55.44 -6.45 -5.79
CA GLN A 385 56.50 -5.92 -4.90
C GLN A 385 55.98 -4.99 -3.79
N THR A 386 54.78 -4.43 -3.95
CA THR A 386 54.12 -3.51 -2.99
C THR A 386 52.82 -4.06 -2.40
N GLY A 387 52.43 -5.29 -2.76
CA GLY A 387 51.16 -5.91 -2.37
C GLY A 387 49.89 -5.26 -2.96
N VAL A 388 50.02 -4.20 -3.77
CA VAL A 388 48.89 -3.46 -4.38
C VAL A 388 49.06 -3.37 -5.89
N LEU A 389 47.95 -3.38 -6.63
CA LEU A 389 47.96 -3.15 -8.07
C LEU A 389 48.23 -1.66 -8.38
N ASP A 390 49.05 -1.35 -9.38
CA ASP A 390 49.27 0.03 -9.83
C ASP A 390 47.99 0.66 -10.41
N PHE A 391 47.24 -0.12 -11.21
CA PHE A 391 46.00 0.26 -11.88
C PHE A 391 44.91 -0.79 -11.66
N TYR A 392 43.65 -0.36 -11.61
CA TYR A 392 42.52 -1.26 -11.43
C TYR A 392 42.36 -2.21 -12.62
N GLY A 393 42.24 -3.51 -12.36
CA GLY A 393 42.04 -4.54 -13.39
C GLY A 393 43.29 -4.89 -14.21
N GLN A 394 44.48 -4.40 -13.83
CA GLN A 394 45.74 -4.83 -14.40
C GLN A 394 46.18 -6.17 -13.80
N ARG A 395 46.73 -7.08 -14.62
CA ARG A 395 47.32 -8.34 -14.14
C ARG A 395 48.59 -8.07 -13.32
N SER A 396 48.78 -8.77 -12.20
CA SER A 396 49.91 -8.60 -11.27
C SER A 396 51.27 -8.75 -11.97
N TRP A 397 51.42 -9.76 -12.84
CA TRP A 397 52.65 -10.04 -13.58
C TRP A 397 52.95 -9.07 -14.74
N ARG A 398 52.08 -8.06 -14.96
CA ARG A 398 52.23 -7.06 -16.04
C ARG A 398 52.51 -5.65 -15.54
N GLN A 399 52.85 -5.51 -14.26
CA GLN A 399 53.24 -4.22 -13.70
C GLN A 399 54.57 -3.74 -14.31
N GLY A 400 54.65 -2.46 -14.67
CA GLY A 400 55.88 -1.82 -15.15
C GLY A 400 56.16 -1.88 -16.65
N ILE A 401 55.49 -2.74 -17.43
CA ILE A 401 55.69 -2.86 -18.88
C ILE A 401 55.01 -1.70 -19.63
N LEU A 402 55.75 -1.03 -20.51
CA LEU A 402 55.38 0.24 -21.16
C LEU A 402 54.64 0.09 -22.51
N SER A 403 54.68 -1.10 -23.13
CA SER A 403 54.07 -1.36 -24.44
C SER A 403 53.16 -2.59 -24.41
N PHE A 404 52.13 -2.57 -25.27
CA PHE A 404 51.22 -3.70 -25.49
C PHE A 404 51.91 -4.91 -26.16
N ASP A 405 53.11 -4.73 -26.71
CA ASP A 405 53.76 -5.65 -27.64
C ASP A 405 54.87 -6.55 -27.03
N LEU A 406 55.17 -6.42 -25.73
CA LEU A 406 56.21 -7.22 -25.05
C LEU A 406 55.63 -8.10 -23.93
N SER A 407 54.63 -8.92 -24.26
CA SER A 407 54.17 -9.97 -23.33
C SER A 407 55.05 -11.21 -23.49
N ASP A 408 55.79 -11.55 -22.44
CA ASP A 408 56.49 -12.84 -22.32
C ASP A 408 55.45 -13.97 -22.24
N PRO A 409 55.32 -14.83 -23.27
CA PRO A 409 54.28 -15.87 -23.33
C PRO A 409 54.37 -16.86 -22.17
N GLU A 410 55.57 -17.08 -21.62
CA GLU A 410 55.78 -18.01 -20.51
C GLU A 410 55.26 -17.44 -19.18
N LYS A 411 55.47 -16.14 -18.93
CA LYS A 411 54.88 -15.48 -17.75
C LYS A 411 53.36 -15.44 -17.81
N GLU A 412 52.78 -15.33 -19.00
CA GLU A 412 51.33 -15.37 -19.17
C GLU A 412 50.76 -16.75 -18.82
N LYS A 413 51.36 -17.84 -19.31
CA LYS A 413 50.94 -19.22 -18.98
C LYS A 413 51.05 -19.49 -17.48
N VAL A 414 52.17 -19.10 -16.86
CA VAL A 414 52.39 -19.28 -15.41
C VAL A 414 51.39 -18.49 -14.58
N GLY A 415 51.08 -17.25 -14.99
CA GLY A 415 50.05 -16.42 -14.36
C GLY A 415 48.63 -17.00 -14.49
N VAL A 416 48.26 -17.49 -15.67
CA VAL A 416 46.97 -18.15 -15.91
C VAL A 416 46.82 -19.42 -15.04
N LEU A 417 47.87 -20.25 -14.99
CA LEU A 417 47.89 -21.46 -14.16
C LEU A 417 47.71 -21.14 -12.67
N ALA A 418 48.39 -20.10 -12.16
CA ALA A 418 48.24 -19.69 -10.76
C ALA A 418 46.79 -19.28 -10.42
N ILE A 419 46.09 -18.59 -11.34
CA ILE A 419 44.68 -18.21 -11.16
C ILE A 419 43.77 -19.44 -11.16
N GLN A 420 43.98 -20.39 -12.06
CA GLN A 420 43.21 -21.64 -12.11
C GLN A 420 43.37 -22.47 -10.83
N LEU A 421 44.60 -22.55 -10.29
CA LEU A 421 44.86 -23.25 -9.03
C LEU A 421 44.24 -22.54 -7.82
N LYS A 422 44.26 -21.19 -7.80
CA LYS A 422 43.59 -20.41 -6.75
C LYS A 422 42.07 -20.58 -6.78
N GLU A 423 41.48 -20.66 -7.97
CA GLU A 423 40.03 -20.88 -8.15
C GLU A 423 39.57 -22.23 -7.59
N ARG A 424 40.42 -23.26 -7.61
CA ARG A 424 40.11 -24.58 -7.01
C ARG A 424 39.85 -24.53 -5.50
N SER A 425 40.42 -23.55 -4.80
CA SER A 425 40.20 -23.36 -3.35
C SER A 425 38.88 -22.68 -3.01
N VAL A 426 38.16 -22.14 -4.00
CA VAL A 426 36.92 -21.40 -3.79
C VAL A 426 35.74 -22.36 -3.58
N VAL A 427 34.92 -22.09 -2.56
CA VAL A 427 33.69 -22.85 -2.30
C VAL A 427 32.52 -22.23 -3.08
N HIS A 428 32.31 -22.65 -4.32
CA HIS A 428 31.29 -22.06 -5.21
C HIS A 428 29.86 -22.25 -4.70
N SER A 429 29.54 -23.39 -4.09
CA SER A 429 28.16 -23.71 -3.65
C SER A 429 27.63 -22.76 -2.58
N GLU A 430 28.44 -22.34 -1.60
CA GLU A 430 28.00 -21.39 -0.57
C GLU A 430 27.66 -20.00 -1.15
N MET A 431 28.44 -19.55 -2.14
CA MET A 431 28.21 -18.29 -2.82
C MET A 431 26.89 -18.32 -3.62
N ILE A 432 26.63 -19.42 -4.34
CA ILE A 432 25.37 -19.61 -5.08
C ILE A 432 24.18 -19.63 -4.12
N ILE A 433 24.26 -20.40 -3.03
CA ILE A 433 23.21 -20.49 -2.01
C ILE A 433 22.92 -19.12 -1.40
N THR A 434 23.94 -18.32 -1.10
CA THR A 434 23.77 -16.97 -0.55
C THR A 434 23.01 -16.06 -1.53
N LEU A 435 23.37 -16.10 -2.82
CA LEU A 435 22.68 -15.31 -3.86
C LEU A 435 21.24 -15.77 -4.08
N LEU A 436 20.98 -17.08 -4.10
CA LEU A 436 19.63 -17.64 -4.20
C LEU A 436 18.77 -17.28 -2.99
N SER A 437 19.34 -17.33 -1.78
CA SER A 437 18.66 -16.91 -0.55
C SER A 437 18.24 -15.44 -0.61
N ASN A 438 19.13 -14.56 -1.08
CA ASN A 438 18.80 -13.14 -1.29
C ASN A 438 17.68 -12.95 -2.32
N ALA A 439 17.69 -13.72 -3.41
CA ALA A 439 16.62 -13.70 -4.40
C ALA A 439 15.27 -14.15 -3.81
N VAL A 440 15.25 -15.28 -3.08
CA VAL A 440 14.05 -15.83 -2.42
C VAL A 440 13.44 -14.82 -1.43
N ALA A 441 14.27 -14.12 -0.65
CA ALA A 441 13.81 -13.09 0.28
C ALA A 441 13.06 -11.96 -0.44
N GLN A 442 13.58 -11.51 -1.58
CA GLN A 442 12.93 -10.48 -2.40
C GLN A 442 11.62 -11.00 -3.02
N PHE A 443 11.60 -12.18 -3.64
CA PHE A 443 10.36 -12.73 -4.23
C PHE A 443 9.27 -13.04 -3.18
N LYS A 444 9.66 -13.35 -1.94
CA LYS A 444 8.73 -13.43 -0.80
C LYS A 444 8.12 -12.07 -0.48
N LYS A 445 8.92 -10.99 -0.45
CA LYS A 445 8.47 -9.61 -0.22
C LYS A 445 7.47 -9.14 -1.29
N TYR A 446 7.70 -9.49 -2.56
CA TYR A 446 6.84 -9.09 -3.69
C TYR A 446 5.71 -10.08 -4.03
N LYS A 447 5.43 -11.07 -3.16
CA LYS A 447 4.33 -12.04 -3.32
C LYS A 447 4.36 -12.82 -4.65
N CYS A 448 5.53 -13.30 -5.06
CA CYS A 448 5.71 -14.16 -6.24
C CYS A 448 5.94 -15.62 -5.83
N PRO A 449 4.89 -16.43 -5.54
CA PRO A 449 5.04 -17.78 -4.99
C PRO A 449 5.77 -18.73 -5.96
N ARG A 450 5.41 -18.75 -7.25
CA ARG A 450 6.03 -19.65 -8.23
C ARG A 450 7.53 -19.43 -8.41
N MET A 451 7.96 -18.17 -8.50
CA MET A 451 9.38 -17.83 -8.64
C MET A 451 10.14 -18.16 -7.35
N LYS A 452 9.53 -17.91 -6.18
CA LYS A 452 10.08 -18.32 -4.89
C LYS A 452 10.30 -19.84 -4.84
N SER A 453 9.29 -20.65 -5.20
CA SER A 453 9.38 -22.11 -5.17
C SER A 453 10.42 -22.63 -6.17
N HIS A 454 10.49 -22.05 -7.38
CA HIS A 454 11.55 -22.39 -8.35
C HIS A 454 12.97 -22.14 -7.81
N LEU A 455 13.22 -20.99 -7.17
CA LEU A 455 14.53 -20.67 -6.59
C LEU A 455 14.86 -21.53 -5.37
N MET A 456 13.86 -21.90 -4.57
CA MET A 456 14.03 -22.83 -3.45
C MET A 456 14.44 -24.22 -3.93
N VAL A 457 13.94 -24.67 -5.09
CA VAL A 457 14.38 -25.93 -5.73
C VAL A 457 15.83 -25.84 -6.17
N GLN A 458 16.22 -24.79 -6.90
CA GLN A 458 17.62 -24.57 -7.28
C GLN A 458 18.55 -24.52 -6.06
N MET A 459 18.11 -23.90 -4.98
CA MET A 459 18.86 -23.86 -3.73
C MET A 459 18.95 -25.23 -3.06
N GLY A 460 17.87 -26.02 -3.08
CA GLY A 460 17.85 -27.40 -2.59
C GLY A 460 18.78 -28.32 -3.38
N GLU A 461 18.83 -28.19 -4.70
CA GLU A 461 19.78 -28.89 -5.57
C GLU A 461 21.24 -28.51 -5.25
N GLU A 462 21.53 -27.23 -5.00
CA GLU A 462 22.86 -26.80 -4.59
C GLU A 462 23.26 -27.32 -3.19
N TYR A 463 22.31 -27.39 -2.25
CA TYR A 463 22.54 -28.04 -0.95
C TYR A 463 22.82 -29.55 -1.09
N TYR A 464 22.13 -30.23 -2.03
CA TYR A 464 22.42 -31.62 -2.37
C TYR A 464 23.86 -31.76 -2.90
N TYR A 465 24.30 -30.90 -3.83
CA TYR A 465 25.68 -30.91 -4.32
C TYR A 465 26.71 -30.54 -3.25
N ALA A 466 26.33 -29.71 -2.26
CA ALA A 466 27.15 -29.37 -1.10
C ALA A 466 27.17 -30.48 -0.02
N LYS A 467 26.48 -31.61 -0.24
CA LYS A 467 26.34 -32.74 0.69
C LYS A 467 25.59 -32.41 2.00
N ASP A 468 24.85 -31.31 2.06
CA ASP A 468 23.96 -30.99 3.19
C ASP A 468 22.52 -31.43 2.87
N TYR A 469 22.29 -32.74 2.97
CA TYR A 469 21.02 -33.38 2.62
C TYR A 469 19.86 -32.95 3.52
N THR A 470 20.15 -32.58 4.78
CA THR A 470 19.12 -32.17 5.75
C THR A 470 18.45 -30.85 5.37
N LYS A 471 19.25 -29.85 4.96
CA LYS A 471 18.70 -28.57 4.49
C LYS A 471 18.06 -28.70 3.11
N ALA A 472 18.60 -29.55 2.24
CA ALA A 472 18.00 -29.85 0.95
C ALA A 472 16.58 -30.40 1.12
N LEU A 473 16.40 -31.46 1.93
CA LEU A 473 15.08 -32.08 2.17
C LEU A 473 14.05 -31.08 2.70
N LYS A 474 14.40 -30.30 3.74
CA LYS A 474 13.48 -29.29 4.31
C LYS A 474 12.98 -28.26 3.29
N LEU A 475 13.85 -27.83 2.38
CA LEU A 475 13.48 -26.87 1.33
C LEU A 475 12.61 -27.52 0.26
N LEU A 476 12.96 -28.74 -0.15
CA LEU A 476 12.19 -29.49 -1.14
C LEU A 476 10.80 -29.85 -0.61
N ASP A 477 10.66 -30.27 0.66
CA ASP A 477 9.37 -30.59 1.31
C ASP A 477 8.38 -29.43 1.26
N TYR A 478 8.86 -28.22 1.54
CA TYR A 478 8.05 -27.02 1.45
C TYR A 478 7.51 -26.81 0.02
N VAL A 479 8.36 -26.98 -1.00
CA VAL A 479 7.96 -26.78 -2.41
C VAL A 479 7.10 -27.92 -2.94
N MET A 480 7.30 -29.15 -2.47
CA MET A 480 6.47 -30.30 -2.87
C MET A 480 5.01 -30.07 -2.52
N CYS A 481 4.70 -29.48 -1.37
CA CYS A 481 3.33 -29.10 -1.00
C CYS A 481 2.70 -28.13 -2.03
N ASP A 482 3.43 -27.09 -2.42
CA ASP A 482 2.96 -26.12 -3.42
C ASP A 482 2.70 -26.80 -4.78
N TYR A 483 3.63 -27.65 -5.24
CA TYR A 483 3.51 -28.34 -6.53
C TYR A 483 2.41 -29.41 -6.56
N ARG A 484 2.17 -30.11 -5.45
CA ARG A 484 1.02 -31.02 -5.28
C ARG A 484 -0.29 -30.27 -5.44
N SER A 485 -0.43 -29.15 -4.74
CA SER A 485 -1.65 -28.33 -4.80
C SER A 485 -1.92 -27.75 -6.19
N GLU A 486 -0.87 -27.30 -6.90
CA GLU A 486 -1.02 -26.72 -8.24
C GLU A 486 -1.08 -27.76 -9.38
N GLY A 487 -0.72 -29.03 -9.13
CA GLY A 487 -0.76 -30.12 -10.12
C GLY A 487 0.44 -30.18 -11.09
N TRP A 488 1.62 -29.71 -10.68
CA TRP A 488 2.83 -29.71 -11.52
C TRP A 488 3.58 -31.06 -11.45
N TRP A 489 2.97 -32.12 -11.98
CA TRP A 489 3.42 -33.51 -11.85
C TRP A 489 4.87 -33.78 -12.30
N THR A 490 5.32 -33.16 -13.38
CA THR A 490 6.69 -33.34 -13.91
C THR A 490 7.74 -32.75 -12.96
N LEU A 491 7.51 -31.53 -12.47
CA LEU A 491 8.38 -30.86 -11.52
C LEU A 491 8.37 -31.57 -10.16
N LEU A 492 7.18 -31.99 -9.71
CA LEU A 492 7.01 -32.77 -8.48
C LEU A 492 7.78 -34.09 -8.57
N THR A 493 7.69 -34.82 -9.68
CA THR A 493 8.42 -36.08 -9.90
C THR A 493 9.94 -35.88 -9.82
N SER A 494 10.46 -34.80 -10.42
CA SER A 494 11.90 -34.47 -10.38
C SER A 494 12.39 -34.19 -8.95
N ILE A 495 11.61 -33.43 -8.19
CA ILE A 495 11.94 -33.08 -6.80
C ILE A 495 11.81 -34.30 -5.89
N LEU A 496 10.74 -35.08 -6.02
CA LEU A 496 10.55 -36.33 -5.28
C LEU A 496 11.68 -37.32 -5.55
N THR A 497 12.16 -37.41 -6.79
CA THR A 497 13.32 -38.25 -7.12
C THR A 497 14.58 -37.78 -6.40
N THR A 498 14.79 -36.47 -6.30
CA THR A 498 15.93 -35.88 -5.56
C THR A 498 15.77 -36.07 -4.05
N ALA A 499 14.56 -35.91 -3.51
CA ALA A 499 14.24 -36.15 -2.10
C ALA A 499 14.36 -37.64 -1.73
N LEU A 500 13.99 -38.56 -2.62
CA LEU A 500 14.22 -39.99 -2.46
C LEU A 500 15.72 -40.31 -2.37
N LYS A 501 16.55 -39.71 -3.22
CA LYS A 501 18.02 -39.83 -3.14
C LYS A 501 18.56 -39.28 -1.81
N CYS A 502 18.10 -38.10 -1.38
CA CYS A 502 18.50 -37.53 -0.08
C CYS A 502 18.11 -38.42 1.11
N SER A 503 16.87 -38.92 1.13
CA SER A 503 16.37 -39.78 2.21
C SER A 503 17.08 -41.15 2.23
N TYR A 504 17.45 -41.69 1.06
CA TYR A 504 18.34 -42.86 0.95
C TYR A 504 19.72 -42.59 1.56
N LEU A 505 20.35 -41.48 1.20
CA LEU A 505 21.70 -41.13 1.69
C LEU A 505 21.73 -40.86 3.21
N MET A 506 20.62 -40.38 3.78
CA MET A 506 20.45 -40.13 5.21
C MET A 506 19.87 -41.32 6.00
N ALA A 507 19.45 -42.40 5.32
CA ALA A 507 18.74 -43.55 5.88
C ALA A 507 17.47 -43.17 6.71
N GLN A 508 16.67 -42.21 6.22
CA GLN A 508 15.42 -41.79 6.86
C GLN A 508 14.23 -42.64 6.38
N LEU A 509 13.79 -43.58 7.23
CA LEU A 509 12.76 -44.58 6.91
C LEU A 509 11.40 -43.98 6.54
N LYS A 510 10.86 -43.10 7.39
CA LYS A 510 9.52 -42.52 7.20
C LYS A 510 9.43 -41.74 5.89
N ASP A 511 10.41 -40.87 5.65
CA ASP A 511 10.45 -40.00 4.47
C ASP A 511 10.67 -40.82 3.19
N TYR A 512 11.56 -41.83 3.23
CA TYR A 512 11.75 -42.76 2.12
C TYR A 512 10.46 -43.51 1.76
N ILE A 513 9.75 -44.07 2.76
CA ILE A 513 8.46 -44.74 2.53
C ILE A 513 7.45 -43.77 1.92
N THR A 514 7.29 -42.57 2.48
CA THR A 514 6.34 -41.57 1.96
C THR A 514 6.64 -41.18 0.51
N TYR A 515 7.90 -40.86 0.17
CA TYR A 515 8.27 -40.49 -1.20
C TYR A 515 8.15 -41.67 -2.18
N SER A 516 8.45 -42.90 -1.74
CA SER A 516 8.22 -44.11 -2.55
C SER A 516 6.73 -44.31 -2.83
N LEU A 517 5.85 -44.18 -1.82
CA LEU A 517 4.40 -44.31 -1.98
C LEU A 517 3.84 -43.29 -2.97
N GLU A 518 4.38 -42.07 -2.98
CA GLU A 518 3.98 -40.98 -3.88
C GLU A 518 4.53 -41.16 -5.30
N LEU A 519 5.80 -41.57 -5.45
CA LEU A 519 6.44 -41.82 -6.76
C LEU A 519 5.83 -43.03 -7.49
N LEU A 520 5.23 -43.97 -6.76
CA LEU A 520 4.46 -45.08 -7.33
C LEU A 520 3.06 -44.66 -7.76
N GLY A 521 2.54 -43.53 -7.27
CA GLY A 521 1.19 -43.08 -7.55
C GLY A 521 0.98 -42.54 -8.97
N ARG A 522 -0.29 -42.27 -9.31
CA ARG A 522 -0.74 -41.69 -10.59
C ARG A 522 -0.10 -40.34 -10.92
N ALA A 523 0.26 -39.58 -9.89
CA ALA A 523 0.84 -38.23 -9.99
C ALA A 523 2.29 -38.25 -10.51
N SER A 524 2.92 -39.42 -10.61
CA SER A 524 4.30 -39.60 -11.04
C SER A 524 4.40 -39.87 -12.54
N THR A 525 5.26 -39.10 -13.23
CA THR A 525 5.56 -39.26 -14.67
C THR A 525 6.72 -40.25 -14.94
N LEU A 526 7.10 -41.06 -13.95
CA LEU A 526 8.13 -42.09 -14.12
C LEU A 526 7.68 -43.21 -15.07
N LYS A 527 8.64 -43.80 -15.79
CA LYS A 527 8.45 -45.01 -16.60
C LYS A 527 8.22 -46.24 -15.70
N ASP A 528 7.54 -47.25 -16.21
CA ASP A 528 7.18 -48.47 -15.45
C ASP A 528 8.40 -49.23 -14.92
N ASP A 529 9.52 -49.24 -15.63
CA ASP A 529 10.78 -49.84 -15.15
C ASP A 529 11.29 -49.16 -13.87
N GLN A 530 11.18 -47.83 -13.80
CA GLN A 530 11.61 -47.05 -12.63
C GLN A 530 10.62 -47.24 -11.47
N LYS A 531 9.31 -47.31 -11.75
CA LYS A 531 8.30 -47.60 -10.73
C LYS A 531 8.50 -49.00 -10.14
N SER A 532 8.76 -50.00 -10.96
CA SER A 532 9.04 -51.38 -10.53
C SER A 532 10.27 -51.48 -9.62
N ARG A 533 11.32 -50.70 -9.91
CA ARG A 533 12.52 -50.59 -9.06
C ARG A 533 12.21 -49.97 -7.69
N ILE A 534 11.47 -48.87 -7.67
CA ILE A 534 11.07 -48.20 -6.42
C ILE A 534 10.14 -49.09 -5.60
N GLU A 535 9.24 -49.82 -6.24
CA GLU A 535 8.35 -50.79 -5.60
C GLU A 535 9.12 -51.94 -4.95
N LYS A 536 10.11 -52.51 -5.66
CA LYS A 536 11.00 -53.53 -5.09
C LYS A 536 11.75 -52.99 -3.87
N ASN A 537 12.31 -51.78 -3.96
CA ASN A 537 12.99 -51.14 -2.84
C ASN A 537 12.04 -50.88 -1.65
N LEU A 538 10.79 -50.47 -1.91
CA LEU A 538 9.77 -50.29 -0.86
C LEU A 538 9.43 -51.61 -0.18
N ILE A 539 9.27 -52.70 -0.94
CA ILE A 539 9.02 -54.04 -0.38
C ILE A 539 10.19 -54.49 0.48
N ASN A 540 11.44 -54.33 0.02
CA ASN A 540 12.62 -54.65 0.82
C ASN A 540 12.64 -53.87 2.15
N VAL A 541 12.34 -52.57 2.10
CA VAL A 541 12.26 -51.73 3.31
C VAL A 541 11.14 -52.18 4.25
N LEU A 542 9.99 -52.65 3.74
CA LEU A 542 8.89 -53.21 4.52
C LEU A 542 9.24 -54.58 5.13
N MET A 543 10.04 -55.38 4.44
CA MET A 543 10.57 -56.68 4.91
C MET A 543 11.80 -56.56 5.81
N ASN A 544 12.18 -55.33 6.19
CA ASN A 544 13.34 -55.01 7.03
C ASN A 544 14.71 -55.33 6.38
N GLU A 545 14.79 -55.26 5.05
CA GLU A 545 16.01 -55.38 4.25
C GLU A 545 16.53 -54.00 3.79
N SER A 546 17.80 -53.94 3.37
CA SER A 546 18.40 -52.70 2.84
C SER A 546 18.01 -52.45 1.38
N PRO A 547 17.58 -51.24 1.00
CA PRO A 547 17.23 -50.92 -0.38
C PRO A 547 18.48 -50.87 -1.31
N ASP A 548 18.28 -51.22 -2.58
CA ASP A 548 19.31 -51.10 -3.62
C ASP A 548 19.65 -49.60 -3.86
N PRO A 549 20.91 -49.26 -4.20
CA PRO A 549 21.34 -47.86 -4.36
C PRO A 549 20.58 -47.13 -5.47
N GLU A 550 20.12 -45.90 -5.16
CA GLU A 550 19.45 -45.02 -6.12
C GLU A 550 20.42 -44.52 -7.21
N PRO A 551 19.98 -44.33 -8.47
CA PRO A 551 20.82 -43.96 -9.60
C PRO A 551 21.42 -42.56 -9.46
N ASP A 552 22.57 -42.34 -10.09
CA ASP A 552 23.30 -41.06 -10.13
C ASP A 552 23.77 -40.53 -8.75
N CYS A 553 23.88 -41.40 -7.75
CA CYS A 553 24.45 -41.05 -6.44
C CYS A 553 26.00 -41.16 -6.45
N ASP A 554 26.68 -40.31 -5.69
CA ASP A 554 28.14 -40.36 -5.51
C ASP A 554 28.54 -41.69 -4.84
N VAL A 555 29.49 -42.42 -5.43
CA VAL A 555 29.94 -43.76 -4.99
C VAL A 555 30.44 -43.74 -3.53
N LEU A 556 31.07 -42.65 -3.10
CA LEU A 556 31.53 -42.48 -1.71
C LEU A 556 30.37 -42.25 -0.73
N ALA A 557 29.34 -41.52 -1.16
CA ALA A 557 28.15 -41.26 -0.36
C ALA A 557 27.30 -42.54 -0.22
N VAL A 558 27.19 -43.34 -1.28
CA VAL A 558 26.48 -44.64 -1.27
C VAL A 558 27.11 -45.61 -0.27
N LYS A 559 28.44 -45.74 -0.23
CA LYS A 559 29.13 -46.60 0.77
C LYS A 559 28.86 -46.18 2.21
N THR A 560 28.70 -44.87 2.44
CA THR A 560 28.37 -44.33 3.77
C THR A 560 26.92 -44.60 4.13
N ALA A 561 26.00 -44.40 3.17
CA ALA A 561 24.58 -44.69 3.33
C ALA A 561 24.32 -46.18 3.61
N GLN A 562 24.98 -47.10 2.90
CA GLN A 562 24.84 -48.55 3.11
C GLN A 562 25.19 -48.97 4.54
N LYS A 563 26.20 -48.34 5.16
CA LYS A 563 26.52 -48.55 6.58
C LYS A 563 25.38 -48.06 7.48
N LEU A 564 24.88 -46.85 7.23
CA LEU A 564 23.76 -46.28 7.99
C LEU A 564 22.47 -47.13 7.91
N TRP A 565 22.16 -47.69 6.73
CA TRP A 565 21.04 -48.60 6.56
C TRP A 565 21.25 -49.92 7.33
N SER A 566 22.46 -50.47 7.32
CA SER A 566 22.81 -51.68 8.08
C SER A 566 22.63 -51.47 9.59
N ASP A 567 23.10 -50.32 10.10
CA ASP A 567 22.93 -49.93 11.50
C ASP A 567 21.45 -49.77 11.87
N ARG A 568 20.64 -49.14 11.01
CA ARG A 568 19.20 -48.93 11.23
C ARG A 568 18.38 -50.21 11.19
N ILE A 569 18.78 -51.22 10.41
CA ILE A 569 18.13 -52.53 10.37
C ILE A 569 18.45 -53.33 11.65
N SER A 570 19.65 -53.16 12.22
CA SER A 570 20.06 -53.82 13.47
C SER A 570 19.39 -53.24 14.73
N LEU A 571 18.95 -51.98 14.69
CA LEU A 571 18.21 -51.33 15.76
C LEU A 571 16.70 -51.64 15.67
N ALA A 572 16.16 -52.38 16.64
CA ALA A 572 14.74 -52.68 16.78
C ALA A 572 13.90 -51.43 17.16
N GLY A 573 13.75 -50.50 16.22
CA GLY A 573 12.85 -49.34 16.34
C GLY A 573 11.42 -49.66 15.91
N SER A 574 10.46 -48.79 16.27
CA SER A 574 9.02 -48.91 15.99
C SER A 574 8.73 -49.43 14.58
N ASN A 575 8.13 -50.63 14.52
CA ASN A 575 7.74 -51.26 13.27
C ASN A 575 6.43 -50.71 12.69
N VAL A 576 5.75 -49.78 13.37
CA VAL A 576 4.49 -49.19 12.90
C VAL A 576 4.70 -47.73 12.51
N PHE A 577 4.32 -47.37 11.28
CA PHE A 577 4.38 -46.01 10.74
C PHE A 577 2.99 -45.54 10.30
N THR A 578 2.42 -44.56 10.98
CA THR A 578 1.17 -43.91 10.55
C THR A 578 1.49 -42.75 9.63
N ILE A 579 0.91 -42.78 8.43
CA ILE A 579 1.10 -41.78 7.38
C ILE A 579 -0.27 -41.21 7.01
N GLY A 580 -0.45 -39.90 7.24
CA GLY A 580 -1.67 -39.19 6.86
C GLY A 580 -1.70 -38.89 5.36
N VAL A 581 -2.72 -39.38 4.66
CA VAL A 581 -2.82 -39.32 3.19
C VAL A 581 -3.30 -37.95 2.68
N GLN A 582 -3.70 -37.05 3.57
CA GLN A 582 -4.17 -35.71 3.19
C GLN A 582 -3.09 -34.84 2.54
N ASP A 583 -1.81 -35.09 2.82
CA ASP A 583 -0.70 -34.19 2.47
C ASP A 583 0.09 -34.62 1.21
N PHE A 584 -0.24 -35.78 0.62
CA PHE A 584 0.42 -36.32 -0.59
C PHE A 584 -0.51 -37.24 -1.40
N VAL A 585 -0.08 -37.64 -2.60
CA VAL A 585 -0.87 -38.49 -3.52
C VAL A 585 -0.29 -39.91 -3.56
N PRO A 586 -0.73 -40.84 -2.70
CA PRO A 586 -0.25 -42.22 -2.74
C PRO A 586 -0.78 -42.97 -3.97
N PHE A 587 -0.24 -44.18 -4.19
CA PHE A 587 -0.76 -45.10 -5.20
C PHE A 587 -2.14 -45.71 -4.88
N VAL A 588 -2.67 -45.53 -3.65
CA VAL A 588 -3.97 -46.06 -3.22
C VAL A 588 -4.95 -44.91 -2.95
N GLN A 589 -6.15 -45.00 -3.50
CA GLN A 589 -7.19 -44.01 -3.33
C GLN A 589 -8.39 -44.61 -2.58
N CYS A 590 -9.04 -43.80 -1.74
CA CYS A 590 -10.19 -44.19 -0.93
C CYS A 590 -11.32 -43.15 -1.04
N LYS A 591 -12.56 -43.60 -1.26
CA LYS A 591 -13.78 -42.78 -1.26
C LYS A 591 -14.90 -43.48 -0.50
N ALA A 592 -15.54 -42.78 0.44
CA ALA A 592 -16.69 -43.26 1.20
C ALA A 592 -17.95 -42.41 0.93
N LYS A 593 -19.12 -43.06 0.85
CA LYS A 593 -20.37 -42.43 0.43
C LYS A 593 -21.60 -42.96 1.18
N PHE A 594 -22.31 -42.09 1.90
CA PHE A 594 -23.68 -42.35 2.35
C PHE A 594 -24.67 -42.38 1.18
N HIS A 595 -25.68 -43.25 1.24
CA HIS A 595 -26.64 -43.44 0.14
C HIS A 595 -27.56 -42.22 -0.08
N ALA A 596 -27.87 -41.45 0.98
CA ALA A 596 -28.70 -40.25 0.92
C ALA A 596 -28.15 -39.13 1.83
N PRO A 597 -28.31 -37.85 1.43
CA PRO A 597 -27.82 -36.70 2.21
C PRO A 597 -28.62 -36.49 3.49
N SER A 598 -29.83 -37.03 3.54
CA SER A 598 -30.68 -37.02 4.72
C SER A 598 -31.55 -38.27 4.78
N PHE A 599 -31.83 -38.72 5.99
CA PHE A 599 -32.76 -39.78 6.30
C PHE A 599 -33.81 -39.25 7.27
N HIS A 600 -35.07 -39.66 7.10
CA HIS A 600 -36.08 -39.41 8.12
C HIS A 600 -35.91 -40.38 9.29
N VAL A 601 -36.37 -39.99 10.49
CA VAL A 601 -36.25 -40.79 11.73
C VAL A 601 -36.86 -42.20 11.59
N ASP A 602 -37.72 -42.43 10.60
CA ASP A 602 -38.41 -43.68 10.30
C ASP A 602 -37.77 -44.52 9.17
N VAL A 603 -36.56 -44.20 8.69
CA VAL A 603 -35.90 -44.87 7.53
C VAL A 603 -34.47 -45.38 7.87
N PRO A 604 -34.07 -46.61 7.45
CA PRO A 604 -32.72 -47.14 7.69
C PRO A 604 -31.60 -46.48 6.86
N VAL A 605 -30.42 -46.28 7.47
CA VAL A 605 -29.22 -45.63 6.88
C VAL A 605 -28.26 -46.66 6.27
N ARG A 606 -27.73 -46.42 5.05
CA ARG A 606 -26.73 -47.27 4.35
C ARG A 606 -25.56 -46.42 3.77
N PHE A 607 -24.33 -46.97 3.74
CA PHE A 607 -23.14 -46.32 3.14
C PHE A 607 -22.13 -47.34 2.55
N ASP A 608 -21.33 -46.91 1.57
CA ASP A 608 -20.35 -47.71 0.80
C ASP A 608 -18.91 -47.15 0.90
N ILE A 609 -17.89 -48.02 0.78
CA ILE A 609 -16.45 -47.66 0.74
C ILE A 609 -15.82 -48.23 -0.54
N TYR A 610 -15.12 -47.37 -1.29
CA TYR A 610 -14.46 -47.71 -2.55
C TYR A 610 -12.94 -47.51 -2.44
N LEU A 611 -12.16 -48.48 -2.92
CA LEU A 611 -10.69 -48.47 -2.96
C LEU A 611 -10.18 -48.68 -4.40
N LYS A 612 -9.13 -47.94 -4.79
CA LYS A 612 -8.44 -48.09 -6.09
C LYS A 612 -6.93 -48.04 -5.90
N ALA A 613 -6.18 -48.94 -6.54
CA ALA A 613 -4.72 -48.95 -6.50
C ALA A 613 -4.13 -48.79 -7.91
N ASP A 614 -3.11 -47.94 -8.05
CA ASP A 614 -2.45 -47.58 -9.32
C ASP A 614 -1.00 -48.15 -9.42
N CYS A 615 -0.69 -49.24 -8.70
CA CYS A 615 0.65 -49.84 -8.64
C CYS A 615 0.93 -50.83 -9.80
N PRO A 616 2.20 -50.98 -10.25
CA PRO A 616 2.54 -51.90 -11.34
C PRO A 616 2.48 -53.38 -10.94
N HIS A 617 2.81 -53.73 -9.69
CA HIS A 617 2.67 -55.08 -9.15
C HIS A 617 1.65 -55.13 -7.99
N PRO A 618 1.05 -56.31 -7.70
CA PRO A 618 0.06 -56.42 -6.64
C PRO A 618 0.66 -56.29 -5.23
N ILE A 619 0.09 -55.39 -4.43
CA ILE A 619 0.48 -55.15 -3.02
C ILE A 619 -0.61 -55.71 -2.09
N ARG A 620 -0.20 -56.33 -0.97
CA ARG A 620 -1.11 -56.92 0.03
C ARG A 620 -1.43 -55.94 1.16
N PHE A 621 -2.71 -55.79 1.48
CA PHE A 621 -3.21 -55.05 2.65
C PHE A 621 -3.66 -56.01 3.76
N SER A 622 -3.44 -55.66 5.02
CA SER A 622 -3.73 -56.52 6.18
C SER A 622 -5.04 -56.17 6.88
N LYS A 623 -5.48 -54.90 6.88
CA LYS A 623 -6.69 -54.46 7.60
C LYS A 623 -7.29 -53.18 7.01
N LEU A 624 -8.63 -53.06 7.05
CA LEU A 624 -9.42 -51.85 6.78
C LEU A 624 -10.28 -51.51 8.01
N CYS A 625 -10.23 -50.26 8.50
CA CYS A 625 -11.04 -49.78 9.62
C CYS A 625 -11.74 -48.46 9.27
N VAL A 626 -13.01 -48.31 9.68
CA VAL A 626 -13.80 -47.07 9.50
C VAL A 626 -14.41 -46.65 10.82
N SER A 627 -14.23 -45.36 11.16
CA SER A 627 -14.83 -44.74 12.34
C SER A 627 -15.87 -43.71 11.89
N PHE A 628 -17.10 -43.75 12.44
CA PHE A 628 -18.18 -42.84 12.04
C PHE A 628 -19.20 -42.55 13.16
N ASN A 629 -19.85 -41.38 13.07
CA ASN A 629 -21.07 -40.98 13.77
C ASN A 629 -22.13 -40.53 12.73
N ASN A 630 -22.68 -39.31 12.85
CA ASN A 630 -23.45 -38.66 11.77
C ASN A 630 -22.55 -38.27 10.57
N GLN A 631 -21.22 -38.37 10.74
CA GLN A 631 -20.17 -38.16 9.74
C GLN A 631 -19.10 -39.25 9.87
N ILE A 632 -18.47 -39.63 8.75
CA ILE A 632 -17.30 -40.52 8.74
C ILE A 632 -16.10 -39.73 9.26
N THR A 633 -15.48 -40.17 10.35
CA THR A 633 -14.36 -39.46 10.99
C THR A 633 -13.02 -39.87 10.40
N SER A 634 -12.80 -41.16 10.13
CA SER A 634 -11.58 -41.64 9.49
C SER A 634 -11.75 -42.99 8.82
N VAL A 635 -10.91 -43.24 7.80
CA VAL A 635 -10.70 -44.54 7.16
C VAL A 635 -9.21 -44.88 7.24
N ASP A 636 -8.88 -46.07 7.78
CA ASP A 636 -7.51 -46.55 7.95
C ASP A 636 -7.27 -47.83 7.13
N LEU A 637 -6.22 -47.86 6.32
CA LEU A 637 -5.77 -49.03 5.56
C LEU A 637 -4.34 -49.41 5.93
N VAL A 638 -4.11 -50.66 6.30
CA VAL A 638 -2.81 -51.14 6.78
C VAL A 638 -2.06 -51.93 5.70
N LEU A 639 -0.82 -51.53 5.44
CA LEU A 639 0.16 -52.15 4.54
C LEU A 639 1.24 -52.88 5.34
N GLY A 640 1.65 -54.08 4.91
CA GLY A 640 2.72 -54.87 5.55
C GLY A 640 2.22 -55.95 6.52
N HIS A 641 3.17 -56.69 7.11
CA HIS A 641 2.92 -57.86 7.97
C HIS A 641 3.34 -57.59 9.42
N GLU A 642 2.73 -58.27 10.40
CA GLU A 642 3.01 -58.09 11.83
C GLU A 642 4.45 -58.46 12.22
N THR A 643 5.14 -59.26 11.40
CA THR A 643 6.53 -59.69 11.58
C THR A 643 7.56 -58.76 10.92
N GLY A 644 7.10 -57.81 10.10
CA GLY A 644 7.92 -56.80 9.42
C GLY A 644 7.51 -55.38 9.83
N ARG A 645 7.71 -54.40 8.96
CA ARG A 645 7.22 -53.03 9.18
C ARG A 645 5.79 -52.89 8.65
N CYS A 646 4.90 -52.31 9.46
CA CYS A 646 3.52 -51.97 9.13
C CYS A 646 3.38 -50.47 8.86
N VAL A 647 2.71 -50.11 7.75
CA VAL A 647 2.39 -48.73 7.39
C VAL A 647 0.87 -48.54 7.42
N VAL A 648 0.37 -47.63 8.25
CA VAL A 648 -1.05 -47.29 8.33
C VAL A 648 -1.31 -46.05 7.50
N LEU A 649 -2.04 -46.19 6.41
CA LEU A 649 -2.56 -45.08 5.60
C LEU A 649 -3.85 -44.57 6.23
N ASN A 650 -3.83 -43.33 6.73
CA ASN A 650 -4.97 -42.70 7.38
C ASN A 650 -5.57 -41.61 6.48
N TRP A 651 -6.84 -41.79 6.11
CA TRP A 651 -7.68 -40.75 5.50
C TRP A 651 -8.58 -40.15 6.58
N GLN A 652 -8.51 -38.83 6.79
CA GLN A 652 -9.50 -38.14 7.63
C GLN A 652 -10.76 -37.86 6.81
N GLY A 653 -11.94 -38.04 7.42
CA GLY A 653 -13.21 -37.86 6.74
C GLY A 653 -13.59 -39.03 5.82
N GLY A 654 -14.42 -38.76 4.81
CA GLY A 654 -14.91 -39.75 3.84
C GLY A 654 -13.92 -40.11 2.72
N GLY A 655 -12.63 -39.81 2.86
CA GLY A 655 -11.59 -40.08 1.85
C GLY A 655 -11.07 -38.84 1.11
N GLY A 656 -10.15 -39.05 0.17
CA GLY A 656 -9.46 -38.01 -0.61
C GLY A 656 -7.97 -37.84 -0.29
N ASP A 657 -7.21 -37.43 -1.29
CA ASP A 657 -5.77 -37.13 -1.22
C ASP A 657 -5.51 -35.63 -1.49
N ALA A 658 -4.23 -35.21 -1.49
CA ALA A 658 -3.85 -33.83 -1.77
C ALA A 658 -4.32 -33.30 -3.15
N ALA A 659 -4.64 -34.18 -4.10
CA ALA A 659 -5.13 -33.81 -5.44
C ALA A 659 -6.67 -33.73 -5.53
N SER A 660 -7.39 -34.35 -4.60
CA SER A 660 -8.83 -34.57 -4.67
C SER A 660 -9.66 -33.27 -4.64
N SER A 661 -9.17 -32.23 -3.96
CA SER A 661 -9.83 -30.90 -3.89
C SER A 661 -9.85 -30.17 -5.24
N GLN A 662 -8.74 -30.27 -5.99
CA GLN A 662 -8.61 -29.66 -7.31
C GLN A 662 -9.29 -30.51 -8.40
N GLU A 663 -9.27 -31.83 -8.28
CA GLU A 663 -10.03 -32.76 -9.14
C GLU A 663 -11.53 -32.46 -9.05
N ALA A 664 -12.07 -32.21 -7.85
CA ALA A 664 -13.47 -31.81 -7.67
C ALA A 664 -13.80 -30.48 -8.36
N LEU A 665 -12.91 -29.48 -8.25
CA LEU A 665 -13.04 -28.19 -8.94
C LEU A 665 -12.97 -28.32 -10.46
N GLN A 666 -12.06 -29.14 -10.99
CA GLN A 666 -11.94 -29.37 -12.43
C GLN A 666 -13.15 -30.15 -12.98
N ALA A 667 -13.60 -31.19 -12.27
CA ALA A 667 -14.78 -31.97 -12.63
C ALA A 667 -16.05 -31.11 -12.72
N SER A 668 -16.17 -30.09 -11.86
CA SER A 668 -17.29 -29.12 -11.93
C SER A 668 -17.23 -28.17 -13.14
N ARG A 669 -16.04 -27.97 -13.75
CA ARG A 669 -15.80 -27.04 -14.85
C ARG A 669 -15.69 -27.71 -16.22
N SER A 670 -15.42 -29.01 -16.28
CA SER A 670 -15.22 -29.73 -17.55
C SER A 670 -16.53 -30.28 -18.14
N PHE A 671 -17.00 -29.67 -19.24
CA PHE A 671 -18.06 -30.18 -20.14
C PHE A 671 -17.61 -31.38 -21.01
N LYS A 672 -16.67 -32.22 -20.56
CA LYS A 672 -16.26 -33.40 -21.32
C LYS A 672 -17.36 -34.46 -21.22
N ARG A 673 -17.96 -34.84 -22.37
CA ARG A 673 -18.90 -35.96 -22.49
C ARG A 673 -18.27 -37.21 -21.86
N ARG A 674 -18.90 -37.72 -20.81
CA ARG A 674 -18.54 -38.98 -20.17
C ARG A 674 -18.69 -40.12 -21.19
N PRO A 675 -17.78 -41.11 -21.24
CA PRO A 675 -17.97 -42.30 -22.07
C PRO A 675 -19.23 -43.04 -21.61
N ARG A 676 -20.09 -43.48 -22.56
CA ARG A 676 -21.17 -44.44 -22.24
C ARG A 676 -20.53 -45.82 -22.10
N LEU A 677 -20.39 -46.29 -20.87
CA LEU A 677 -20.04 -47.68 -20.55
C LEU A 677 -21.31 -48.45 -20.12
N PRO A 678 -21.30 -49.79 -20.16
CA PRO A 678 -22.42 -50.63 -19.73
C PRO A 678 -22.81 -50.39 -18.26
N ASP A 679 -24.09 -50.51 -17.92
CA ASP A 679 -24.71 -50.14 -16.62
C ASP A 679 -24.14 -50.84 -15.35
N ASN A 680 -23.17 -51.75 -15.49
CA ASN A 680 -22.53 -52.47 -14.39
C ASN A 680 -21.09 -52.02 -14.06
N GLU A 681 -20.50 -51.07 -14.80
CA GLU A 681 -19.14 -50.58 -14.53
C GLU A 681 -19.13 -49.25 -13.78
N LEU A 682 -18.71 -49.30 -12.52
CA LEU A 682 -18.66 -48.14 -11.63
C LEU A 682 -17.40 -47.30 -11.96
N HIS A 683 -17.58 -46.17 -12.65
CA HIS A 683 -16.47 -45.30 -13.03
C HIS A 683 -15.93 -44.55 -11.79
N TRP A 684 -14.63 -44.68 -11.48
CA TRP A 684 -14.04 -44.07 -10.28
C TRP A 684 -14.30 -42.56 -10.14
N ASP A 685 -14.33 -41.83 -11.26
CA ASP A 685 -14.58 -40.37 -11.27
C ASP A 685 -16.06 -40.00 -11.09
N SER A 686 -17.01 -40.95 -11.16
CA SER A 686 -18.43 -40.69 -10.86
C SER A 686 -18.75 -40.84 -9.37
N ILE A 687 -17.83 -41.42 -8.60
CA ILE A 687 -17.96 -41.60 -7.15
C ILE A 687 -17.69 -40.25 -6.47
N VAL A 688 -18.73 -39.66 -5.90
CA VAL A 688 -18.67 -38.47 -5.07
C VAL A 688 -18.57 -38.88 -3.60
N ILE A 689 -17.61 -38.29 -2.89
CA ILE A 689 -17.44 -38.50 -1.45
C ILE A 689 -18.65 -37.86 -0.73
N GLN A 690 -19.36 -38.66 0.05
CA GLN A 690 -20.47 -38.19 0.87
C GLN A 690 -20.21 -38.65 2.31
N ALA A 691 -19.44 -37.83 3.02
CA ALA A 691 -18.91 -38.13 4.34
C ALA A 691 -19.88 -37.83 5.49
N SER A 692 -21.03 -37.21 5.24
CA SER A 692 -22.00 -36.80 6.26
C SER A 692 -23.44 -37.05 5.82
N THR A 693 -24.33 -37.28 6.79
CA THR A 693 -25.78 -37.37 6.57
C THR A 693 -26.57 -36.66 7.68
N MET A 694 -27.79 -36.20 7.37
CA MET A 694 -28.68 -35.52 8.32
C MET A 694 -29.88 -36.39 8.70
N ILE A 695 -30.33 -36.33 9.94
CA ILE A 695 -31.56 -37.00 10.39
C ILE A 695 -32.67 -35.95 10.52
N ILE A 696 -33.78 -36.10 9.78
CA ILE A 696 -34.87 -35.11 9.67
C ILE A 696 -36.14 -35.60 10.41
N SER A 697 -36.85 -34.69 11.08
CA SER A 697 -38.14 -34.94 11.75
C SER A 697 -39.26 -35.36 10.79
N ARG A 698 -40.38 -35.86 11.35
CA ARG A 698 -41.60 -36.21 10.61
C ARG A 698 -42.23 -34.98 9.95
N VAL A 699 -42.82 -35.16 8.77
CA VAL A 699 -43.54 -34.11 8.02
C VAL A 699 -44.86 -33.77 8.74
N PRO A 700 -45.13 -32.49 9.07
CA PRO A 700 -46.37 -32.05 9.73
C PRO A 700 -47.57 -31.98 8.76
N ASN A 701 -48.80 -32.22 9.23
CA ASN A 701 -50.03 -32.09 8.45
C ASN A 701 -50.99 -31.02 9.00
N ILE A 702 -50.58 -29.75 8.97
CA ILE A 702 -51.38 -28.57 9.36
C ILE A 702 -51.22 -27.44 8.33
N SER A 703 -52.20 -26.54 8.20
CA SER A 703 -52.12 -25.36 7.34
C SER A 703 -52.18 -24.06 8.15
N VAL A 704 -51.36 -23.08 7.76
CA VAL A 704 -51.27 -21.75 8.38
C VAL A 704 -51.48 -20.69 7.30
N HIS A 705 -52.37 -19.73 7.54
CA HIS A 705 -52.72 -18.67 6.58
C HIS A 705 -52.61 -17.28 7.22
N LEU A 706 -52.19 -16.27 6.44
CA LEU A 706 -51.90 -14.91 6.93
C LEU A 706 -52.69 -13.88 6.12
N ARG A 707 -53.39 -12.96 6.80
CA ARG A 707 -54.17 -11.85 6.18
C ARG A 707 -53.73 -10.49 6.71
N HIS A 708 -53.37 -9.56 5.82
CA HIS A 708 -52.88 -8.20 6.13
C HIS A 708 -52.91 -7.26 4.89
N ASP A 709 -52.71 -5.95 5.09
CA ASP A 709 -52.81 -4.90 4.04
C ASP A 709 -51.45 -4.21 3.76
N PRO A 710 -50.55 -4.77 2.92
CA PRO A 710 -49.21 -4.22 2.70
C PRO A 710 -49.21 -2.93 1.85
N PRO A 711 -48.14 -2.11 1.89
CA PRO A 711 -46.99 -2.15 2.79
C PRO A 711 -47.37 -1.68 4.20
N ALA A 712 -46.51 -1.86 5.20
CA ALA A 712 -46.61 -1.18 6.49
C ALA A 712 -46.06 0.25 6.39
N LEU A 713 -46.57 1.18 7.18
CA LEU A 713 -46.11 2.56 7.26
C LEU A 713 -45.32 2.77 8.55
N THR A 714 -44.30 3.59 8.47
CA THR A 714 -43.38 3.83 9.60
C THR A 714 -44.15 4.33 10.83
N ASN A 715 -43.88 3.73 11.99
CA ASN A 715 -44.48 3.98 13.30
C ASN A 715 -45.96 3.65 13.47
N GLU A 716 -46.64 3.12 12.44
CA GLU A 716 -48.03 2.69 12.58
C GLU A 716 -48.18 1.38 13.36
N MET A 717 -49.38 1.15 13.89
CA MET A 717 -49.77 -0.15 14.45
C MET A 717 -50.40 -1.01 13.35
N TYR A 718 -49.55 -1.76 12.64
CA TYR A 718 -49.91 -2.63 11.52
C TYR A 718 -50.59 -3.92 11.99
N CYS A 719 -51.73 -4.30 11.40
CA CYS A 719 -52.50 -5.48 11.81
C CYS A 719 -52.19 -6.72 10.94
N LEU A 720 -51.87 -7.85 11.57
CA LEU A 720 -51.62 -9.15 10.95
C LEU A 720 -52.54 -10.20 11.58
N VAL A 721 -53.34 -10.88 10.76
CA VAL A 721 -54.25 -11.95 11.21
C VAL A 721 -53.70 -13.32 10.80
N VAL A 722 -53.55 -14.23 11.77
CA VAL A 722 -53.04 -15.59 11.59
C VAL A 722 -54.15 -16.61 11.77
N THR A 723 -54.33 -17.51 10.81
CA THR A 723 -55.30 -18.62 10.86
C THR A 723 -54.58 -19.97 10.83
N VAL A 724 -54.86 -20.87 11.78
CA VAL A 724 -54.27 -22.22 11.85
C VAL A 724 -55.37 -23.28 11.72
N GLU A 725 -55.14 -24.30 10.89
CA GLU A 725 -56.07 -25.42 10.61
C GLU A 725 -55.35 -26.77 10.68
N SER A 726 -55.94 -27.75 11.39
CA SER A 726 -55.34 -29.09 11.56
C SER A 726 -55.87 -30.11 10.53
N HIS A 727 -54.97 -30.82 9.83
CA HIS A 727 -55.30 -31.93 8.91
C HIS A 727 -54.78 -33.29 9.41
N GLU A 728 -54.25 -33.36 10.64
CA GLU A 728 -53.73 -34.60 11.24
C GLU A 728 -54.85 -35.62 11.52
N LYS A 729 -54.50 -36.91 11.51
CA LYS A 729 -55.46 -38.01 11.74
C LYS A 729 -55.86 -38.18 13.21
N THR A 730 -55.12 -37.57 14.13
CA THR A 730 -55.30 -37.65 15.58
C THR A 730 -55.24 -36.25 16.18
N GLN A 731 -55.82 -36.06 17.36
CA GLN A 731 -55.83 -34.77 18.06
C GLN A 731 -54.40 -34.27 18.29
N ILE A 732 -54.12 -33.04 17.86
CA ILE A 732 -52.84 -32.38 18.14
C ILE A 732 -52.92 -31.65 19.47
N ARG A 733 -51.88 -31.80 20.29
CA ARG A 733 -51.83 -31.24 21.65
C ARG A 733 -50.76 -30.17 21.75
N ASP A 734 -50.96 -29.23 22.69
CA ASP A 734 -50.00 -28.18 23.03
C ASP A 734 -49.65 -27.28 21.83
N VAL A 735 -50.67 -26.81 21.11
CA VAL A 735 -50.46 -25.92 19.95
C VAL A 735 -49.98 -24.55 20.41
N LYS A 736 -48.74 -24.23 20.05
CA LYS A 736 -48.06 -22.98 20.40
C LYS A 736 -47.73 -22.20 19.14
N LEU A 737 -48.11 -20.92 19.14
CA LEU A 737 -47.83 -19.96 18.09
C LEU A 737 -46.68 -19.05 18.51
N THR A 738 -45.64 -18.98 17.68
CA THR A 738 -44.56 -18.01 17.79
C THR A 738 -44.60 -17.14 16.55
N ALA A 739 -44.87 -15.85 16.70
CA ALA A 739 -45.07 -14.95 15.59
C ALA A 739 -44.28 -13.65 15.77
N GLY A 740 -43.54 -13.25 14.73
CA GLY A 740 -42.83 -11.99 14.69
C GLY A 740 -41.63 -11.92 13.77
N LEU A 741 -40.73 -10.97 14.02
CA LEU A 741 -39.59 -10.76 13.16
C LEU A 741 -38.72 -12.04 13.15
N LYS A 742 -38.47 -12.59 11.96
CA LYS A 742 -37.66 -13.80 11.79
C LYS A 742 -36.26 -13.59 12.40
N PRO A 743 -35.82 -14.43 13.35
CA PRO A 743 -34.49 -14.34 13.95
C PRO A 743 -33.37 -14.41 12.89
N GLY A 744 -32.29 -13.68 13.11
CA GLY A 744 -31.14 -13.61 12.20
C GLY A 744 -31.24 -12.53 11.12
N GLN A 745 -32.27 -11.69 11.16
CA GLN A 745 -32.30 -10.42 10.40
C GLN A 745 -31.44 -9.35 11.07
N ASP A 746 -31.30 -8.20 10.41
CA ASP A 746 -30.50 -7.07 10.88
C ASP A 746 -30.86 -6.68 12.34
N ALA A 747 -29.83 -6.51 13.18
CA ALA A 747 -30.00 -6.13 14.57
C ALA A 747 -30.76 -4.80 14.73
N ASN A 748 -30.58 -3.89 13.78
CA ASN A 748 -31.23 -2.58 13.76
C ASN A 748 -32.73 -2.69 13.46
N LEU A 749 -33.12 -3.62 12.58
CA LEU A 749 -34.53 -3.94 12.33
C LEU A 749 -35.18 -4.58 13.56
N THR A 750 -34.43 -5.43 14.28
CA THR A 750 -34.91 -6.09 15.49
C THR A 750 -35.19 -5.11 16.63
N GLN A 751 -34.32 -4.12 16.83
CA GLN A 751 -34.53 -3.06 17.83
C GLN A 751 -35.68 -2.10 17.47
N LYS A 752 -36.02 -2.00 16.18
CA LYS A 752 -37.04 -1.06 15.67
C LYS A 752 -38.33 -1.76 15.24
N THR A 753 -38.55 -3.00 15.67
CA THR A 753 -39.79 -3.73 15.39
C THR A 753 -40.35 -4.23 16.71
N HIS A 754 -41.58 -3.83 17.01
CA HIS A 754 -42.22 -4.14 18.29
C HIS A 754 -43.58 -4.79 18.03
N MET A 755 -43.91 -5.83 18.79
CA MET A 755 -45.15 -6.60 18.61
C MET A 755 -46.01 -6.63 19.85
N SER A 756 -47.33 -6.61 19.64
CA SER A 756 -48.32 -6.68 20.71
C SER A 756 -49.55 -7.48 20.29
N LEU A 757 -50.25 -8.02 21.29
CA LEU A 757 -51.57 -8.63 21.15
C LEU A 757 -52.71 -7.59 21.27
N HIS A 758 -52.40 -6.37 21.74
CA HIS A 758 -53.34 -5.28 21.95
C HIS A 758 -53.00 -4.10 21.05
N GLY A 759 -53.96 -3.63 20.25
CA GLY A 759 -53.76 -2.56 19.26
C GLY A 759 -54.08 -1.13 19.74
N THR A 760 -54.54 -0.96 20.99
CA THR A 760 -55.00 0.32 21.55
C THR A 760 -53.89 1.19 22.13
N GLU A 761 -52.76 0.60 22.51
CA GLU A 761 -51.60 1.30 23.07
C GLU A 761 -50.45 1.28 22.06
N LEU A 762 -49.73 2.41 21.94
CA LEU A 762 -48.52 2.46 21.13
C LEU A 762 -47.44 1.63 21.81
N CYS A 763 -46.89 0.64 21.11
CA CYS A 763 -45.74 -0.13 21.62
C CYS A 763 -44.54 0.80 21.84
N ASP A 764 -43.94 0.72 23.03
CA ASP A 764 -42.65 1.32 23.34
C ASP A 764 -41.50 0.32 23.14
N GLU A 765 -40.27 0.73 23.48
CA GLU A 765 -39.07 -0.11 23.35
C GLU A 765 -39.06 -1.34 24.31
N SER A 766 -40.07 -1.50 25.19
CA SER A 766 -40.18 -2.66 26.10
C SER A 766 -40.81 -3.90 25.44
N TYR A 767 -41.50 -3.72 24.31
CA TYR A 767 -42.17 -4.81 23.60
C TYR A 767 -41.20 -5.62 22.73
N PRO A 768 -41.31 -6.96 22.69
CA PRO A 768 -40.41 -7.79 21.91
C PRO A 768 -40.72 -7.72 20.40
N ALA A 769 -39.71 -7.98 19.57
CA ALA A 769 -39.85 -8.13 18.12
C ALA A 769 -40.43 -9.49 17.70
N LEU A 770 -40.44 -10.46 18.61
CA LEU A 770 -40.94 -11.82 18.42
C LEU A 770 -41.71 -12.25 19.65
N LEU A 771 -42.99 -12.59 19.49
CA LEU A 771 -43.80 -13.18 20.55
C LEU A 771 -43.67 -14.70 20.46
N THR A 772 -43.22 -15.33 21.55
CA THR A 772 -43.01 -16.78 21.63
C THR A 772 -44.08 -17.45 22.47
N ASP A 773 -44.39 -18.70 22.12
CA ASP A 773 -45.25 -19.59 22.91
C ASP A 773 -46.64 -19.02 23.24
N ILE A 774 -47.26 -18.31 22.31
CA ILE A 774 -48.64 -17.86 22.44
C ILE A 774 -49.55 -19.10 22.45
N PRO A 775 -50.30 -19.36 23.53
CA PRO A 775 -51.16 -20.53 23.61
C PRO A 775 -52.39 -20.33 22.71
N VAL A 776 -52.60 -21.30 21.81
CA VAL A 776 -53.68 -21.32 20.82
C VAL A 776 -54.82 -22.24 21.24
N GLY A 777 -54.51 -23.31 21.99
CA GLY A 777 -55.43 -24.36 22.43
C GLY A 777 -55.24 -25.68 21.64
N ASP A 778 -55.80 -26.79 22.14
CA ASP A 778 -55.76 -28.07 21.41
C ASP A 778 -56.71 -28.02 20.21
N LEU A 779 -56.32 -28.61 19.07
CA LEU A 779 -57.10 -28.61 17.84
C LEU A 779 -57.51 -30.03 17.44
N HIS A 780 -58.80 -30.21 17.18
CA HIS A 780 -59.31 -31.44 16.59
C HIS A 780 -59.05 -31.46 15.07
N PRO A 781 -59.04 -32.65 14.44
CA PRO A 781 -58.94 -32.75 12.98
C PRO A 781 -60.02 -31.89 12.29
N GLY A 782 -59.62 -30.97 11.40
CA GLY A 782 -60.49 -30.07 10.64
C GLY A 782 -60.86 -28.74 11.32
N GLU A 783 -60.42 -28.50 12.56
CA GLU A 783 -60.73 -27.26 13.31
C GLU A 783 -59.86 -26.07 12.88
N LYS A 784 -60.41 -24.84 12.89
CA LYS A 784 -59.74 -23.58 12.51
C LYS A 784 -59.72 -22.58 13.66
N LEU A 785 -58.60 -21.88 13.86
CA LEU A 785 -58.48 -20.79 14.83
C LEU A 785 -57.81 -19.54 14.24
N GLU A 786 -58.33 -18.34 14.58
CA GLU A 786 -57.79 -17.04 14.17
C GLU A 786 -57.19 -16.25 15.35
N LYS A 787 -56.06 -15.59 15.12
CA LYS A 787 -55.38 -14.73 16.09
C LYS A 787 -54.91 -13.42 15.43
N MET A 788 -55.22 -12.28 16.06
CA MET A 788 -54.79 -10.96 15.60
C MET A 788 -53.51 -10.52 16.32
N LEU A 789 -52.57 -9.95 15.56
CA LEU A 789 -51.27 -9.46 16.02
C LEU A 789 -51.06 -8.04 15.50
N TYR A 790 -50.49 -7.17 16.32
CA TYR A 790 -50.14 -5.80 15.92
C TYR A 790 -48.63 -5.60 15.91
N VAL A 791 -48.15 -4.90 14.89
CA VAL A 791 -46.72 -4.70 14.63
C VAL A 791 -46.44 -3.21 14.42
N ARG A 792 -45.47 -2.68 15.17
CA ARG A 792 -44.94 -1.33 14.97
C ARG A 792 -43.53 -1.39 14.38
N CYS A 793 -43.33 -0.74 13.24
CA CYS A 793 -42.05 -0.68 12.55
C CYS A 793 -41.48 0.75 12.58
N GLY A 794 -40.39 0.98 13.31
CA GLY A 794 -39.80 2.31 13.49
C GLY A 794 -38.86 2.78 12.36
N THR A 795 -38.51 1.91 11.42
CA THR A 795 -37.63 2.23 10.30
C THR A 795 -38.14 1.65 8.99
N VAL A 796 -37.82 2.27 7.86
CA VAL A 796 -38.13 1.72 6.54
C VAL A 796 -37.30 0.49 6.22
N GLY A 797 -37.86 -0.42 5.43
CA GLY A 797 -37.17 -1.62 4.99
C GLY A 797 -38.06 -2.85 4.91
N SER A 798 -37.55 -3.86 4.22
CA SER A 798 -38.19 -5.17 4.08
C SER A 798 -37.92 -6.03 5.32
N ARG A 799 -38.99 -6.53 5.94
CA ARG A 799 -38.94 -7.38 7.14
C ARG A 799 -39.61 -8.71 6.84
N MET A 800 -38.90 -9.81 7.08
CA MET A 800 -39.51 -11.14 7.07
C MET A 800 -40.13 -11.44 8.42
N PHE A 801 -41.44 -11.65 8.43
CA PHE A 801 -42.18 -12.12 9.60
C PHE A 801 -42.31 -13.64 9.53
N LEU A 802 -41.92 -14.30 10.62
CA LEU A 802 -42.05 -15.73 10.84
C LEU A 802 -43.30 -15.98 11.66
N VAL A 803 -44.09 -16.95 11.22
CA VAL A 803 -45.20 -17.53 11.96
C VAL A 803 -44.92 -19.01 12.10
N TYR A 804 -44.51 -19.41 13.30
CA TYR A 804 -44.12 -20.77 13.65
C TYR A 804 -45.20 -21.39 14.54
N VAL A 805 -45.71 -22.54 14.13
CA VAL A 805 -46.67 -23.34 14.89
C VAL A 805 -46.01 -24.65 15.28
N SER A 806 -45.98 -24.96 16.57
CA SER A 806 -45.51 -26.27 17.07
C SER A 806 -46.61 -27.02 17.80
N TYR A 807 -46.57 -28.35 17.68
CA TYR A 807 -47.54 -29.26 18.29
C TYR A 807 -46.94 -30.65 18.55
N LEU A 808 -47.60 -31.42 19.41
CA LEU A 808 -47.22 -32.80 19.74
C LEU A 808 -48.19 -33.80 19.11
N ILE A 809 -47.66 -34.91 18.59
CA ILE A 809 -48.42 -36.02 18.02
C ILE A 809 -47.77 -37.38 18.32
N ASN A 810 -48.58 -38.40 18.60
CA ASN A 810 -48.10 -39.75 18.88
C ASN A 810 -48.09 -40.61 17.59
N THR A 811 -47.01 -41.37 17.36
CA THR A 811 -46.88 -42.30 16.21
C THR A 811 -46.26 -43.64 16.62
N THR A 812 -46.53 -44.71 15.88
CA THR A 812 -45.96 -46.06 16.14
C THR A 812 -45.03 -46.50 15.00
N ILE A 813 -43.80 -46.94 15.33
CA ILE A 813 -42.83 -47.51 14.38
C ILE A 813 -42.26 -48.80 14.99
N GLU A 814 -42.34 -49.94 14.27
CA GLU A 814 -41.86 -51.26 14.73
C GLU A 814 -42.29 -51.61 16.18
N ASP A 815 -43.59 -51.47 16.47
CA ASP A 815 -44.23 -51.74 17.78
C ASP A 815 -43.74 -50.88 18.96
N LYS A 816 -43.08 -49.75 18.69
CA LYS A 816 -42.72 -48.74 19.71
C LYS A 816 -43.50 -47.45 19.48
N GLU A 817 -44.19 -46.97 20.52
CA GLU A 817 -44.79 -45.64 20.54
C GLU A 817 -43.72 -44.58 20.69
N ILE A 818 -43.74 -43.60 19.79
CA ILE A 818 -42.83 -42.47 19.75
C ILE A 818 -43.68 -41.20 19.75
N VAL A 819 -43.42 -40.31 20.70
CA VAL A 819 -43.99 -38.96 20.71
C VAL A 819 -43.17 -38.08 19.78
N CYS A 820 -43.78 -37.60 18.71
CA CYS A 820 -43.14 -36.70 17.76
C CYS A 820 -43.52 -35.25 18.07
N LYS A 821 -42.50 -34.38 18.16
CA LYS A 821 -42.69 -32.94 18.12
C LYS A 821 -42.68 -32.48 16.67
N CYS A 822 -43.82 -32.03 16.17
CA CYS A 822 -43.98 -31.52 14.82
C CYS A 822 -44.05 -29.99 14.85
N HIS A 823 -43.65 -29.36 13.76
CA HIS A 823 -43.74 -27.92 13.61
C HIS A 823 -43.92 -27.54 12.16
N LYS A 824 -44.64 -26.45 11.92
CA LYS A 824 -44.86 -25.85 10.61
C LYS A 824 -44.61 -24.36 10.74
N ASP A 825 -43.76 -23.83 9.88
CA ASP A 825 -43.56 -22.40 9.73
C ASP A 825 -44.13 -21.88 8.41
N GLU A 826 -44.63 -20.66 8.47
CA GLU A 826 -44.96 -19.83 7.31
C GLU A 826 -44.28 -18.47 7.49
N THR A 827 -43.77 -17.91 6.39
CA THR A 827 -43.09 -16.61 6.43
C THR A 827 -43.71 -15.65 5.43
N VAL A 828 -43.88 -14.40 5.84
CA VAL A 828 -44.35 -13.33 4.96
C VAL A 828 -43.40 -12.15 5.01
N THR A 829 -43.13 -11.57 3.84
CA THR A 829 -42.29 -10.37 3.73
C THR A 829 -43.18 -9.14 3.73
N ILE A 830 -42.98 -8.25 4.71
CA ILE A 830 -43.72 -6.99 4.84
C ILE A 830 -42.73 -5.85 4.64
N GLU A 831 -42.99 -5.05 3.61
CA GLU A 831 -42.22 -3.84 3.33
C GLU A 831 -42.74 -2.69 4.20
N THR A 832 -41.84 -1.95 4.87
CA THR A 832 -42.18 -0.74 5.61
C THR A 832 -41.70 0.50 4.86
N VAL A 833 -42.61 1.45 4.61
CA VAL A 833 -42.33 2.68 3.85
C VAL A 833 -42.65 3.94 4.68
N PHE A 834 -42.18 5.10 4.22
CA PHE A 834 -42.58 6.39 4.81
C PHE A 834 -44.01 6.73 4.39
N PRO A 835 -44.82 7.34 5.28
CA PRO A 835 -46.19 7.74 4.95
C PRO A 835 -46.25 8.94 3.99
N PHE A 836 -45.31 9.88 4.13
CA PHE A 836 -45.25 11.11 3.34
C PHE A 836 -43.82 11.38 2.85
N ASP A 837 -43.69 11.94 1.67
CA ASP A 837 -42.50 12.65 1.20
C ASP A 837 -42.71 14.15 1.40
N VAL A 838 -41.78 14.83 2.05
CA VAL A 838 -41.98 16.24 2.48
C VAL A 838 -40.84 17.10 1.97
N ALA A 839 -41.17 18.03 1.08
CA ALA A 839 -40.23 19.00 0.55
C ALA A 839 -40.38 20.33 1.27
N VAL A 840 -39.25 20.89 1.72
CA VAL A 840 -39.21 22.18 2.42
C VAL A 840 -38.47 23.20 1.56
N LYS A 841 -39.06 24.38 1.36
CA LYS A 841 -38.48 25.46 0.56
C LYS A 841 -38.50 26.77 1.32
N PHE A 842 -37.38 27.49 1.28
CA PHE A 842 -37.34 28.90 1.69
C PHE A 842 -37.51 29.77 0.46
N VAL A 843 -38.52 30.63 0.48
CA VAL A 843 -38.79 31.56 -0.62
C VAL A 843 -38.96 32.97 -0.09
N SER A 844 -38.69 33.96 -0.94
CA SER A 844 -38.93 35.35 -0.63
C SER A 844 -40.43 35.61 -0.55
N THR A 845 -40.83 36.78 -0.08
CA THR A 845 -42.23 37.24 -0.16
C THR A 845 -42.74 37.37 -1.60
N LYS A 846 -41.86 37.26 -2.60
CA LYS A 846 -42.18 37.18 -4.04
C LYS A 846 -42.18 35.74 -4.58
N PHE A 847 -42.11 34.73 -3.71
CA PHE A 847 -42.01 33.31 -4.06
C PHE A 847 -40.75 32.93 -4.86
N GLU A 848 -39.70 33.75 -4.78
CA GLU A 848 -38.40 33.42 -5.37
C GLU A 848 -37.57 32.58 -4.41
N HIS A 849 -36.90 31.54 -4.90
CA HIS A 849 -36.10 30.65 -4.06
C HIS A 849 -34.95 31.39 -3.35
N LEU A 850 -34.81 31.16 -2.04
CA LEU A 850 -33.77 31.77 -1.21
C LEU A 850 -32.77 30.71 -0.72
N GLU A 851 -31.50 30.89 -1.10
CA GLU A 851 -30.39 30.13 -0.49
C GLU A 851 -29.97 30.69 0.87
N ARG A 852 -30.22 31.99 1.08
CA ARG A 852 -29.87 32.73 2.31
C ARG A 852 -31.00 33.69 2.63
N VAL A 853 -31.25 33.86 3.91
CA VAL A 853 -32.21 34.85 4.43
C VAL A 853 -31.45 36.01 5.06
N TYR A 854 -32.08 37.16 5.14
CA TYR A 854 -31.46 38.36 5.68
C TYR A 854 -32.04 38.68 7.05
N ALA A 855 -31.19 39.10 7.98
CA ALA A 855 -31.60 39.42 9.33
C ALA A 855 -32.71 40.49 9.32
N ASP A 856 -33.74 40.23 10.13
CA ASP A 856 -34.93 41.06 10.32
C ASP A 856 -35.82 41.29 9.09
N ILE A 857 -35.60 40.53 8.00
CA ILE A 857 -36.43 40.58 6.79
C ILE A 857 -37.33 39.33 6.72
N PRO A 858 -38.65 39.50 6.52
CA PRO A 858 -39.57 38.38 6.35
C PRO A 858 -39.25 37.49 5.15
N PHE A 859 -39.40 36.19 5.31
CA PHE A 859 -39.33 35.18 4.27
C PHE A 859 -40.39 34.08 4.50
N LEU A 860 -40.70 33.30 3.47
CA LEU A 860 -41.71 32.24 3.54
C LEU A 860 -41.05 30.87 3.64
N LEU A 861 -41.56 30.04 4.54
CA LEU A 861 -41.29 28.61 4.64
C LEU A 861 -42.46 27.85 4.02
N MET A 862 -42.21 27.14 2.92
CA MET A 862 -43.20 26.28 2.28
C MET A 862 -42.90 24.81 2.56
N THR A 863 -43.92 24.04 2.96
CA THR A 863 -43.84 22.60 3.18
C THR A 863 -44.82 21.87 2.26
N ASP A 864 -44.31 21.11 1.30
CA ASP A 864 -45.10 20.31 0.36
C ASP A 864 -45.15 18.85 0.87
N LEU A 865 -46.33 18.39 1.27
CA LEU A 865 -46.63 17.02 1.72
C LEU A 865 -47.12 16.18 0.54
N LEU A 866 -46.39 15.15 0.13
CA LEU A 866 -46.80 14.18 -0.88
C LEU A 866 -47.12 12.83 -0.22
N SER A 867 -48.30 12.27 -0.45
CA SER A 867 -48.66 10.95 0.08
C SER A 867 -47.92 9.83 -0.68
N ALA A 868 -47.04 9.14 0.02
CA ALA A 868 -46.27 8.00 -0.50
C ALA A 868 -46.95 6.64 -0.23
N SER A 869 -48.04 6.65 0.55
CA SER A 869 -48.82 5.44 0.89
C SER A 869 -49.75 5.05 -0.27
N PRO A 870 -49.89 3.75 -0.60
CA PRO A 870 -50.91 3.28 -1.54
C PRO A 870 -52.33 3.29 -0.94
N TRP A 871 -52.44 3.54 0.36
CA TRP A 871 -53.69 3.63 1.11
C TRP A 871 -53.97 5.08 1.48
N ALA A 872 -55.25 5.47 1.47
CA ALA A 872 -55.68 6.80 1.87
C ALA A 872 -55.25 7.13 3.30
N LEU A 873 -54.61 8.30 3.48
CA LEU A 873 -54.17 8.81 4.78
C LEU A 873 -55.01 10.01 5.18
N THR A 874 -55.54 9.99 6.40
CA THR A 874 -56.20 11.16 6.99
C THR A 874 -55.19 11.92 7.83
N ILE A 875 -54.86 13.15 7.43
CA ILE A 875 -54.10 14.11 8.24
C ILE A 875 -55.06 14.68 9.27
N VAL A 876 -54.77 14.45 10.54
CA VAL A 876 -55.54 14.99 11.66
C VAL A 876 -55.19 16.46 11.86
N SER A 877 -53.90 16.80 11.90
CA SER A 877 -53.41 18.18 12.03
C SER A 877 -51.91 18.28 11.70
N SER A 878 -51.41 19.49 11.42
CA SER A 878 -49.98 19.82 11.38
C SER A 878 -49.60 20.84 12.47
N GLU A 879 -48.34 20.84 12.91
CA GLU A 879 -47.80 21.78 13.89
C GLU A 879 -46.37 22.20 13.52
N LEU A 880 -46.11 23.51 13.53
CA LEU A 880 -44.77 24.08 13.29
C LEU A 880 -44.14 24.53 14.61
N GLN A 881 -43.10 23.82 15.06
CA GLN A 881 -42.33 24.14 16.26
C GLN A 881 -41.04 24.86 15.87
N LEU A 882 -41.02 26.19 16.01
CA LEU A 882 -39.89 27.03 15.64
C LEU A 882 -38.75 26.98 16.67
N ALA A 883 -37.51 27.11 16.20
CA ALA A 883 -36.34 27.30 17.07
C ALA A 883 -36.36 28.70 17.74
N PRO A 884 -35.69 28.89 18.90
CA PRO A 884 -35.71 30.17 19.63
C PRO A 884 -35.20 31.39 18.84
N SER A 885 -34.40 31.15 17.81
CA SER A 885 -33.83 32.16 16.91
C SER A 885 -34.77 32.55 15.76
N MET A 886 -35.93 31.91 15.62
CA MET A 886 -36.93 32.21 14.61
C MET A 886 -38.18 32.77 15.25
N THR A 887 -38.76 33.78 14.60
CA THR A 887 -40.01 34.42 15.03
C THR A 887 -41.04 34.32 13.92
N PRO A 888 -42.27 33.88 14.21
CA PRO A 888 -43.34 33.90 13.22
C PRO A 888 -43.81 35.34 12.99
N VAL A 889 -44.10 35.69 11.74
CA VAL A 889 -44.70 36.98 11.38
C VAL A 889 -46.23 36.91 11.52
N ASP A 890 -46.81 35.76 11.14
CA ASP A 890 -48.24 35.46 11.20
C ASP A 890 -48.55 34.39 12.27
N GLN A 891 -49.84 34.12 12.53
CA GLN A 891 -50.24 33.03 13.43
C GLN A 891 -49.95 31.66 12.79
N LEU A 892 -49.36 30.75 13.56
CA LEU A 892 -49.03 29.40 13.10
C LEU A 892 -50.24 28.47 13.29
N GLU A 893 -51.03 28.32 12.23
CA GLU A 893 -52.18 27.40 12.19
C GLU A 893 -51.98 26.30 11.13
N SER A 894 -52.57 25.13 11.39
CA SER A 894 -52.58 24.00 10.44
C SER A 894 -53.50 24.32 9.25
N GLN A 895 -52.92 24.52 8.06
CA GLN A 895 -53.63 24.74 6.80
C GLN A 895 -54.11 23.41 6.17
N VAL A 896 -53.62 22.28 6.67
CA VAL A 896 -53.98 20.91 6.23
C VAL A 896 -54.82 20.13 7.25
N ASP A 897 -55.55 20.81 8.14
CA ASP A 897 -56.44 20.16 9.12
C ASP A 897 -57.48 19.27 8.41
N LYS A 898 -57.57 18.00 8.81
CA LYS A 898 -58.54 17.00 8.32
C LYS A 898 -58.49 16.71 6.82
N VAL A 899 -57.37 16.99 6.15
CA VAL A 899 -57.17 16.66 4.74
C VAL A 899 -56.95 15.15 4.58
N VAL A 900 -57.63 14.54 3.61
CA VAL A 900 -57.39 13.14 3.23
C VAL A 900 -56.59 13.13 1.94
N LEU A 901 -55.41 12.50 1.96
CA LEU A 901 -54.55 12.35 0.79
C LEU A 901 -54.61 10.92 0.26
N GLN A 902 -54.94 10.79 -1.03
CA GLN A 902 -54.76 9.56 -1.79
C GLN A 902 -53.32 9.43 -2.28
N THR A 903 -52.99 8.26 -2.81
CA THR A 903 -51.67 7.96 -3.37
C THR A 903 -51.25 8.99 -4.41
N GLY A 904 -50.12 9.67 -4.20
CA GLY A 904 -49.58 10.64 -5.14
C GLY A 904 -50.22 12.03 -5.12
N GLU A 905 -51.22 12.26 -4.26
CA GLU A 905 -51.75 13.61 -4.01
C GLU A 905 -50.81 14.40 -3.08
N SER A 906 -50.80 15.72 -3.26
CA SER A 906 -49.97 16.63 -2.47
C SER A 906 -50.75 17.78 -1.86
N ALA A 907 -50.38 18.18 -0.65
CA ALA A 907 -50.88 19.36 0.02
C ALA A 907 -49.70 20.27 0.43
N SER A 908 -49.84 21.58 0.25
CA SER A 908 -48.77 22.54 0.55
C SER A 908 -49.21 23.52 1.63
N GLU A 909 -48.33 23.79 2.59
CA GLU A 909 -48.51 24.84 3.59
C GLU A 909 -47.45 25.93 3.43
N CYS A 910 -47.80 27.15 3.83
CA CYS A 910 -46.90 28.31 3.75
C CYS A 910 -46.92 29.11 5.05
N PHE A 911 -45.75 29.35 5.65
CA PHE A 911 -45.59 30.10 6.90
C PHE A 911 -44.64 31.29 6.71
N CYS A 912 -45.04 32.49 7.12
CA CYS A 912 -44.20 33.68 7.07
C CYS A 912 -43.35 33.82 8.34
N LEU A 913 -42.03 33.83 8.19
CA LEU A 913 -41.06 33.81 9.28
C LEU A 913 -40.08 34.99 9.18
N ARG A 914 -39.50 35.35 10.33
CA ARG A 914 -38.44 36.34 10.46
C ARG A 914 -37.36 35.83 11.42
N CYS A 915 -36.11 36.02 11.05
CA CYS A 915 -34.95 35.74 11.91
C CYS A 915 -34.32 37.04 12.39
N PRO A 916 -34.23 37.30 13.70
CA PRO A 916 -33.45 38.42 14.23
C PRO A 916 -31.96 38.34 13.86
N SER A 917 -31.24 39.46 13.97
CA SER A 917 -29.78 39.46 13.81
C SER A 917 -29.13 38.61 14.91
N VAL A 918 -28.64 37.44 14.52
CA VAL A 918 -27.76 36.59 15.33
C VAL A 918 -26.34 36.86 14.82
N GLY A 919 -25.33 36.95 15.70
CA GLY A 919 -23.94 37.17 15.28
C GLY A 919 -23.48 36.12 14.25
N ASN A 920 -22.32 36.31 13.59
CA ASN A 920 -21.83 35.35 12.58
C ASN A 920 -21.68 33.93 13.17
N VAL A 921 -22.71 33.10 13.05
CA VAL A 921 -22.70 31.69 13.44
C VAL A 921 -22.25 30.88 12.23
N GLU A 922 -21.02 30.35 12.28
CA GLU A 922 -20.54 29.38 11.29
C GLU A 922 -21.41 28.12 11.36
N GLY A 923 -22.28 27.90 10.35
CA GLY A 923 -23.15 26.71 10.25
C GLY A 923 -24.64 26.96 10.00
N GLY A 924 -25.10 28.22 9.98
CA GLY A 924 -26.52 28.56 9.75
C GLY A 924 -27.41 28.34 10.98
N VAL A 925 -28.57 28.99 10.99
CA VAL A 925 -29.50 29.04 12.12
C VAL A 925 -30.54 27.93 11.98
N ALA A 926 -30.81 27.19 13.07
CA ALA A 926 -31.83 26.14 13.07
C ALA A 926 -33.24 26.75 12.89
N THR A 927 -34.07 26.12 12.06
CA THR A 927 -35.44 26.60 11.77
C THR A 927 -36.45 26.02 12.76
N GLY A 928 -36.36 24.72 13.07
CA GLY A 928 -37.28 24.02 13.98
C GLY A 928 -37.69 22.64 13.49
N HIS A 929 -38.89 22.21 13.90
CA HIS A 929 -39.51 20.95 13.51
C HIS A 929 -40.91 21.17 12.95
N TYR A 930 -41.31 20.31 12.02
CA TYR A 930 -42.65 20.26 11.45
C TYR A 930 -43.26 18.89 11.75
N ILE A 931 -44.41 18.87 12.43
CA ILE A 931 -45.02 17.67 12.98
C ILE A 931 -46.36 17.43 12.28
N ILE A 932 -46.57 16.21 11.78
CA ILE A 932 -47.78 15.80 11.07
C ILE A 932 -48.45 14.69 11.88
N SER A 933 -49.68 14.89 12.32
CA SER A 933 -50.47 13.85 13.00
C SER A 933 -51.45 13.20 12.02
N TRP A 934 -51.41 11.88 11.87
CA TRP A 934 -52.14 11.17 10.82
C TRP A 934 -52.54 9.73 11.21
N LYS A 935 -53.44 9.13 10.43
CA LYS A 935 -53.79 7.69 10.52
C LYS A 935 -54.26 7.16 9.17
N ARG A 936 -54.21 5.83 8.98
CA ARG A 936 -54.86 5.19 7.83
C ARG A 936 -56.37 5.39 7.90
N THR A 937 -56.98 5.75 6.78
CA THR A 937 -58.45 5.90 6.70
C THR A 937 -59.17 4.56 6.88
N SER A 938 -58.55 3.44 6.49
CA SER A 938 -59.07 2.07 6.66
C SER A 938 -58.80 1.45 8.04
N ALA A 939 -58.14 2.16 8.96
CA ALA A 939 -57.83 1.61 10.28
C ALA A 939 -59.12 1.26 11.04
N MET A 940 -59.18 0.03 11.57
CA MET A 940 -60.28 -0.43 12.43
C MET A 940 -60.39 0.51 13.66
N GLY A 941 -61.61 0.80 14.10
CA GLY A 941 -61.87 1.74 15.20
C GLY A 941 -61.26 1.25 16.51
N ASN A 942 -60.04 1.71 16.81
CA ASN A 942 -59.29 1.66 18.09
C ASN A 942 -57.76 1.84 17.91
N VAL A 943 -57.25 2.05 16.68
CA VAL A 943 -55.82 2.32 16.43
C VAL A 943 -55.45 3.77 16.78
N PRO A 944 -54.33 4.02 17.49
CA PRO A 944 -53.87 5.38 17.85
C PRO A 944 -53.46 6.23 16.64
N VAL A 945 -53.56 7.56 16.78
CA VAL A 945 -53.03 8.53 15.82
C VAL A 945 -51.50 8.57 15.91
N ILE A 946 -50.82 8.67 14.77
CA ILE A 946 -49.37 8.63 14.65
C ILE A 946 -48.86 10.03 14.33
N SER A 947 -47.79 10.46 14.99
CA SER A 947 -47.12 11.72 14.69
C SER A 947 -45.79 11.48 13.98
N THR A 948 -45.62 12.09 12.81
CA THR A 948 -44.37 12.11 12.05
C THR A 948 -43.69 13.45 12.25
N VAL A 949 -42.45 13.46 12.75
CA VAL A 949 -41.68 14.68 13.02
C VAL A 949 -40.60 14.85 11.95
N ILE A 950 -40.55 16.03 11.35
CA ILE A 950 -39.64 16.39 10.28
C ILE A 950 -38.74 17.52 10.76
N THR A 951 -37.43 17.29 10.74
CA THR A 951 -36.46 18.32 11.12
C THR A 951 -36.26 19.27 9.95
N LEU A 952 -36.51 20.56 10.19
CA LEU A 952 -36.39 21.58 9.15
C LEU A 952 -34.91 21.93 8.90
N PRO A 953 -34.53 22.25 7.65
CA PRO A 953 -33.16 22.60 7.32
C PRO A 953 -32.70 23.87 8.04
N HIS A 954 -31.39 23.96 8.29
CA HIS A 954 -30.76 25.19 8.76
C HIS A 954 -30.74 26.23 7.64
N VAL A 955 -30.90 27.50 8.00
CA VAL A 955 -30.88 28.62 7.05
C VAL A 955 -29.74 29.58 7.37
N ILE A 956 -29.02 30.02 6.34
CA ILE A 956 -27.92 30.98 6.51
C ILE A 956 -28.52 32.38 6.61
N VAL A 957 -28.19 33.09 7.69
CA VAL A 957 -28.69 34.44 7.96
C VAL A 957 -27.57 35.45 7.71
N GLU A 958 -27.78 36.39 6.79
CA GLU A 958 -26.82 37.46 6.49
C GLU A 958 -27.31 38.81 7.03
N ASN A 959 -26.39 39.58 7.61
CA ASN A 959 -26.66 40.96 8.01
C ASN A 959 -26.45 41.90 6.82
N ILE A 960 -27.43 42.76 6.54
CA ILE A 960 -27.31 43.79 5.49
C ILE A 960 -27.04 45.17 6.11
N PRO A 961 -26.14 45.98 5.53
CA PRO A 961 -25.81 47.29 6.09
C PRO A 961 -26.95 48.32 5.89
N LEU A 962 -27.71 48.19 4.81
CA LEU A 962 -28.81 49.08 4.47
C LEU A 962 -29.99 48.25 3.96
N HIS A 963 -31.16 48.41 4.57
CA HIS A 963 -32.41 47.83 4.08
C HIS A 963 -33.19 48.89 3.30
N VAL A 964 -33.74 48.52 2.15
CA VAL A 964 -34.54 49.42 1.32
C VAL A 964 -35.90 48.79 1.07
N ASN A 965 -36.95 49.47 1.52
CA ASN A 965 -38.34 49.12 1.23
C ASN A 965 -38.92 50.12 0.21
N ALA A 966 -39.83 49.66 -0.65
CA ALA A 966 -40.48 50.48 -1.66
C ALA A 966 -41.99 50.44 -1.46
N ASP A 967 -42.58 51.62 -1.21
CA ASP A 967 -44.02 51.81 -1.20
C ASP A 967 -44.46 52.34 -2.57
N LEU A 968 -45.23 51.53 -3.29
CA LEU A 968 -45.77 51.84 -4.61
C LEU A 968 -47.17 51.26 -4.76
N PRO A 969 -48.04 51.90 -5.57
CA PRO A 969 -49.35 51.37 -5.88
C PRO A 969 -49.30 50.00 -6.55
N SER A 970 -50.36 49.19 -6.41
CA SER A 970 -50.46 47.84 -6.98
C SER A 970 -50.42 47.78 -8.52
N PHE A 971 -50.74 48.88 -9.20
CA PHE A 971 -50.68 49.00 -10.67
C PHE A 971 -50.49 50.46 -11.09
N GLY A 972 -49.92 50.69 -12.27
CA GLY A 972 -49.87 52.00 -12.93
C GLY A 972 -50.91 52.12 -14.05
N ARG A 973 -51.11 53.34 -14.57
CA ARG A 973 -51.89 53.61 -15.78
C ARG A 973 -51.08 54.48 -16.73
N VAL A 974 -51.19 54.22 -18.03
CA VAL A 974 -50.48 55.02 -19.06
C VAL A 974 -50.91 56.48 -18.94
N ARG A 975 -49.92 57.37 -18.87
CA ARG A 975 -50.07 58.83 -18.76
C ARG A 975 -50.72 59.33 -17.45
N GLU A 976 -50.65 58.55 -16.37
CA GLU A 976 -51.03 58.99 -15.02
C GLU A 976 -49.82 59.01 -14.07
N SER A 977 -49.89 59.86 -13.03
CA SER A 977 -48.83 59.97 -12.01
C SER A 977 -48.82 58.74 -11.10
N LEU A 978 -47.65 58.11 -10.94
CA LEU A 978 -47.38 56.97 -10.08
C LEU A 978 -46.36 57.37 -9.00
N PRO A 979 -46.81 57.80 -7.81
CA PRO A 979 -45.90 58.13 -6.71
C PRO A 979 -45.24 56.86 -6.17
N VAL A 980 -43.93 56.90 -5.97
CA VAL A 980 -43.13 55.82 -5.40
C VAL A 980 -42.29 56.38 -4.25
N LYS A 981 -42.36 55.74 -3.09
CA LYS A 981 -41.54 56.10 -1.93
C LYS A 981 -40.53 55.01 -1.64
N TYR A 982 -39.27 55.39 -1.51
CA TYR A 982 -38.22 54.49 -1.05
C TYR A 982 -37.83 54.85 0.39
N HIS A 983 -37.78 53.82 1.21
CA HIS A 983 -37.51 53.85 2.64
C HIS A 983 -36.15 53.21 2.89
N LEU A 984 -35.11 54.02 3.12
CA LEU A 984 -33.72 53.56 3.28
C LEU A 984 -33.36 53.53 4.77
N GLN A 985 -33.33 52.34 5.37
CA GLN A 985 -33.04 52.16 6.77
C GLN A 985 -31.59 51.70 6.98
N ASN A 986 -30.84 52.45 7.78
CA ASN A 986 -29.48 52.07 8.19
C ASN A 986 -29.55 51.03 9.32
N LYS A 987 -29.15 49.79 9.02
CA LYS A 987 -29.13 48.67 9.98
C LYS A 987 -27.79 48.51 10.70
N THR A 988 -26.81 49.38 10.43
CA THR A 988 -25.51 49.36 11.10
C THR A 988 -25.47 50.31 12.30
N ASN A 989 -24.52 50.06 13.20
CA ASN A 989 -24.20 50.96 14.32
C ASN A 989 -23.33 52.17 13.89
N LEU A 990 -23.11 52.37 12.59
CA LEU A 990 -22.24 53.43 12.05
C LEU A 990 -23.05 54.34 11.10
N VAL A 991 -22.70 55.62 11.04
CA VAL A 991 -23.27 56.55 10.06
C VAL A 991 -22.86 56.07 8.65
N GLN A 992 -23.84 55.94 7.75
CA GLN A 992 -23.59 55.53 6.36
C GLN A 992 -23.60 56.74 5.43
N ASP A 993 -22.52 56.90 4.66
CA ASP A 993 -22.46 57.83 3.53
C ASP A 993 -22.98 57.10 2.29
N VAL A 994 -24.17 57.50 1.81
CA VAL A 994 -24.91 56.82 0.75
C VAL A 994 -24.97 57.72 -0.49
N GLU A 995 -24.55 57.19 -1.62
CA GLU A 995 -24.74 57.81 -2.93
C GLU A 995 -25.86 57.06 -3.67
N ILE A 996 -26.92 57.78 -4.03
CA ILE A 996 -28.11 57.23 -4.68
C ILE A 996 -28.20 57.83 -6.08
N SER A 997 -28.46 56.99 -7.07
CA SER A 997 -28.78 57.42 -8.43
C SER A 997 -29.97 56.63 -8.98
N VAL A 998 -30.79 57.27 -9.82
CA VAL A 998 -31.91 56.61 -10.50
C VAL A 998 -31.61 56.55 -12.00
N GLU A 999 -31.57 55.34 -12.54
CA GLU A 999 -31.44 55.11 -13.97
C GLU A 999 -32.80 55.22 -14.66
N PRO A 1000 -32.90 55.96 -15.78
CA PRO A 1000 -34.15 56.09 -16.52
C PRO A 1000 -34.58 54.75 -17.13
N SER A 1001 -35.89 54.55 -17.27
CA SER A 1001 -36.50 53.43 -18.00
C SER A 1001 -37.22 53.99 -19.22
N ASP A 1002 -37.09 53.34 -20.38
CA ASP A 1002 -37.76 53.79 -21.62
C ASP A 1002 -39.30 53.82 -21.48
N ALA A 1003 -39.85 53.03 -20.56
CA ALA A 1003 -41.27 52.95 -20.29
C ALA A 1003 -41.80 54.03 -19.32
N PHE A 1004 -40.92 54.81 -18.68
CA PHE A 1004 -41.32 55.80 -17.66
C PHE A 1004 -40.53 57.11 -17.76
N MET A 1005 -41.23 58.23 -17.74
CA MET A 1005 -40.61 59.49 -17.29
C MET A 1005 -40.64 59.53 -15.77
N PHE A 1006 -39.69 60.22 -15.13
CA PHE A 1006 -39.74 60.43 -13.68
C PHE A 1006 -39.37 61.85 -13.27
N SER A 1007 -39.94 62.29 -12.14
CA SER A 1007 -39.59 63.52 -11.45
C SER A 1007 -39.08 63.20 -10.05
N GLY A 1008 -37.90 63.72 -9.70
CA GLY A 1008 -37.20 63.47 -8.44
C GLY A 1008 -35.69 63.71 -8.56
N LEU A 1009 -34.95 63.50 -7.47
CA LEU A 1009 -33.50 63.66 -7.46
C LEU A 1009 -32.83 62.53 -8.23
N LYS A 1010 -32.29 62.83 -9.42
CA LYS A 1010 -31.63 61.84 -10.29
C LYS A 1010 -30.35 61.27 -9.67
N GLN A 1011 -29.58 62.09 -8.96
CA GLN A 1011 -28.40 61.67 -8.20
C GLN A 1011 -28.28 62.53 -6.95
N ILE A 1012 -28.07 61.90 -5.78
CA ILE A 1012 -27.88 62.57 -4.50
C ILE A 1012 -26.87 61.80 -3.64
N ARG A 1013 -26.09 62.55 -2.86
CA ARG A 1013 -25.26 61.99 -1.78
C ARG A 1013 -25.75 62.52 -0.44
N LEU A 1014 -26.04 61.61 0.49
CA LEU A 1014 -26.60 61.92 1.81
C LEU A 1014 -26.01 61.01 2.89
N ARG A 1015 -26.25 61.35 4.17
CA ARG A 1015 -25.82 60.53 5.31
C ARG A 1015 -27.01 60.03 6.09
N ILE A 1016 -27.03 58.74 6.44
CA ILE A 1016 -28.08 58.12 7.25
C ILE A 1016 -27.48 57.71 8.60
N LEU A 1017 -28.04 58.20 9.70
CA LEU A 1017 -27.56 57.91 11.06
C LEU A 1017 -27.84 56.44 11.45
N PRO A 1018 -27.08 55.84 12.38
CA PRO A 1018 -27.30 54.46 12.84
C PRO A 1018 -28.75 54.22 13.28
N GLY A 1019 -29.38 53.15 12.79
CA GLY A 1019 -30.75 52.77 13.14
C GLY A 1019 -31.86 53.65 12.57
N THR A 1020 -31.52 54.80 11.96
CA THR A 1020 -32.49 55.74 11.40
C THR A 1020 -32.88 55.36 9.97
N GLU A 1021 -34.00 55.92 9.52
CA GLU A 1021 -34.57 55.72 8.19
C GLU A 1021 -34.64 57.06 7.45
N GLN A 1022 -34.29 57.03 6.16
CA GLN A 1022 -34.36 58.17 5.27
C GLN A 1022 -35.36 57.87 4.14
N GLU A 1023 -36.34 58.75 3.98
CA GLU A 1023 -37.34 58.64 2.91
C GLU A 1023 -36.92 59.39 1.65
N MET A 1024 -37.24 58.82 0.49
CA MET A 1024 -37.00 59.38 -0.84
C MET A 1024 -38.28 59.27 -1.67
N LEU A 1025 -38.78 60.40 -2.16
CA LEU A 1025 -40.00 60.48 -2.96
C LEU A 1025 -39.69 60.66 -4.44
N TYR A 1026 -40.24 59.79 -5.27
CA TYR A 1026 -40.19 59.88 -6.73
C TYR A 1026 -41.60 59.83 -7.31
N ASN A 1027 -41.81 60.54 -8.41
CA ASN A 1027 -43.06 60.45 -9.16
C ASN A 1027 -42.77 59.90 -10.56
N PHE A 1028 -43.23 58.69 -10.83
CA PHE A 1028 -43.07 58.01 -12.11
C PHE A 1028 -44.29 58.26 -12.99
N TYR A 1029 -44.06 58.34 -14.30
CA TYR A 1029 -45.09 58.63 -15.30
C TYR A 1029 -45.01 57.58 -16.42
N PRO A 1030 -45.87 56.56 -16.41
CA PRO A 1030 -45.80 55.44 -17.35
C PRO A 1030 -46.18 55.87 -18.77
N LEU A 1031 -45.35 55.50 -19.75
CA LEU A 1031 -45.54 55.79 -21.18
C LEU A 1031 -46.12 54.59 -21.95
N MET A 1032 -45.89 53.36 -21.47
CA MET A 1032 -46.25 52.11 -22.14
C MET A 1032 -47.15 51.23 -21.27
N ALA A 1033 -48.07 50.48 -21.87
CA ALA A 1033 -48.94 49.53 -21.19
C ALA A 1033 -48.30 48.13 -21.08
N GLY A 1034 -48.82 47.28 -20.18
CA GLY A 1034 -48.30 45.94 -19.91
C GLY A 1034 -47.39 45.88 -18.68
N TYR A 1035 -46.70 44.76 -18.47
CA TYR A 1035 -45.66 44.65 -17.44
C TYR A 1035 -44.43 45.44 -17.86
N GLN A 1036 -44.19 46.58 -17.21
CA GLN A 1036 -43.11 47.49 -17.54
C GLN A 1036 -42.07 47.56 -16.41
N GLN A 1037 -40.80 47.71 -16.79
CA GLN A 1037 -39.70 47.83 -15.83
C GLN A 1037 -39.66 49.22 -15.22
N LEU A 1038 -39.66 49.28 -13.88
CA LEU A 1038 -39.56 50.52 -13.13
C LEU A 1038 -38.17 51.16 -13.31
N PRO A 1039 -38.04 52.50 -13.27
CA PRO A 1039 -36.74 53.18 -13.17
C PRO A 1039 -35.90 52.60 -12.03
N SER A 1040 -34.65 52.24 -12.32
CA SER A 1040 -33.86 51.43 -11.39
C SER A 1040 -33.11 52.32 -10.39
N LEU A 1041 -33.35 52.07 -9.09
CA LEU A 1041 -32.65 52.73 -7.99
C LEU A 1041 -31.30 52.05 -7.79
N ASN A 1042 -30.21 52.80 -7.89
CA ASN A 1042 -28.86 52.37 -7.59
C ASN A 1042 -28.39 53.05 -6.30
N VAL A 1043 -27.84 52.25 -5.38
CA VAL A 1043 -27.37 52.71 -4.07
C VAL A 1043 -25.95 52.22 -3.85
N ASN A 1044 -25.01 53.18 -3.78
CA ASN A 1044 -23.61 52.93 -3.51
C ASN A 1044 -23.26 53.33 -2.07
N LEU A 1045 -22.80 52.35 -1.29
CA LEU A 1045 -22.31 52.56 0.07
C LEU A 1045 -20.79 52.69 0.04
N LEU A 1046 -20.27 53.89 0.32
CA LEU A 1046 -18.83 54.15 0.24
C LEU A 1046 -17.99 53.32 1.23
N ARG A 1047 -18.58 52.93 2.37
CA ARG A 1047 -17.92 52.11 3.40
C ARG A 1047 -18.06 50.61 3.17
N PHE A 1048 -19.01 50.19 2.33
CA PHE A 1048 -19.33 48.79 2.07
C PHE A 1048 -19.37 48.55 0.55
N PRO A 1049 -18.21 48.47 -0.11
CA PRO A 1049 -18.15 48.28 -1.57
C PRO A 1049 -18.72 46.93 -2.03
N HIS A 1050 -18.95 45.99 -1.11
CA HIS A 1050 -19.58 44.69 -1.37
C HIS A 1050 -21.11 44.73 -1.38
N PHE A 1051 -21.75 45.83 -0.98
CA PHE A 1051 -23.20 46.00 -1.13
C PHE A 1051 -23.52 46.24 -2.62
N THR A 1052 -24.12 45.25 -3.27
CA THR A 1052 -24.40 45.31 -4.72
C THR A 1052 -25.82 45.76 -5.00
N ASN A 1053 -26.01 46.46 -6.13
CA ASN A 1053 -27.34 46.79 -6.65
C ASN A 1053 -28.18 45.53 -7.00
N GLN A 1054 -27.52 44.38 -7.19
CA GLN A 1054 -28.22 43.09 -7.34
C GLN A 1054 -28.93 42.65 -6.06
N LEU A 1055 -28.30 42.86 -4.89
CA LEU A 1055 -28.88 42.58 -3.58
C LEU A 1055 -30.05 43.54 -3.29
N LEU A 1056 -29.92 44.80 -3.66
CA LEU A 1056 -30.98 45.82 -3.56
C LEU A 1056 -32.23 45.42 -4.36
N ARG A 1057 -32.07 44.95 -5.62
CA ARG A 1057 -33.19 44.52 -6.49
C ARG A 1057 -34.02 43.36 -5.92
N ARG A 1058 -33.51 42.62 -4.94
CA ARG A 1058 -34.30 41.57 -4.26
C ARG A 1058 -35.38 42.19 -3.36
N PHE A 1059 -35.09 43.32 -2.71
CA PHE A 1059 -35.99 43.95 -1.74
C PHE A 1059 -37.04 44.87 -2.38
N ILE A 1060 -36.75 45.45 -3.54
CA ILE A 1060 -37.67 46.34 -4.26
C ILE A 1060 -38.29 45.65 -5.49
N PRO A 1061 -39.52 45.99 -5.91
CA PRO A 1061 -40.07 45.46 -7.16
C PRO A 1061 -39.33 46.04 -8.37
N THR A 1062 -39.10 45.20 -9.38
CA THR A 1062 -38.38 45.57 -10.62
C THR A 1062 -39.33 45.92 -11.76
N SER A 1063 -40.57 45.44 -11.71
CA SER A 1063 -41.61 45.71 -12.69
C SER A 1063 -42.95 45.98 -12.03
N ILE A 1064 -43.81 46.68 -12.73
CA ILE A 1064 -45.19 46.93 -12.35
C ILE A 1064 -46.09 46.74 -13.57
N PHE A 1065 -47.30 46.23 -13.36
CA PHE A 1065 -48.29 46.20 -14.43
C PHE A 1065 -48.88 47.60 -14.65
N VAL A 1066 -48.74 48.10 -15.88
CA VAL A 1066 -49.31 49.37 -16.33
C VAL A 1066 -50.52 49.10 -17.21
N LYS A 1067 -51.69 49.50 -16.74
CA LYS A 1067 -52.93 49.38 -17.51
C LYS A 1067 -52.91 50.35 -18.70
N PRO A 1068 -53.38 49.93 -19.90
CA PRO A 1068 -53.54 50.84 -21.02
C PRO A 1068 -54.54 51.94 -20.67
N GLN A 1069 -54.35 53.11 -21.26
CA GLN A 1069 -55.37 54.15 -21.20
C GLN A 1069 -56.55 53.65 -22.06
N GLY A 1070 -57.69 53.39 -21.42
CA GLY A 1070 -58.91 53.02 -22.15
C GLY A 1070 -59.24 54.12 -23.16
N ARG A 1071 -59.74 53.75 -24.35
CA ARG A 1071 -60.36 54.74 -25.25
C ARG A 1071 -61.43 55.46 -24.43
N LEU A 1072 -61.31 56.78 -24.32
CA LEU A 1072 -62.49 57.60 -24.04
C LEU A 1072 -63.49 57.22 -25.13
N VAL A 1073 -64.67 56.78 -24.71
CA VAL A 1073 -65.77 56.50 -25.63
C VAL A 1073 -66.04 57.82 -26.32
N ASP A 1074 -65.62 57.95 -27.59
CA ASP A 1074 -66.23 58.91 -28.49
C ASP A 1074 -67.70 58.53 -28.53
N ASP A 1075 -68.54 59.40 -27.95
CA ASP A 1075 -69.99 59.36 -28.10
C ASP A 1075 -70.29 59.41 -29.60
N THR A 1076 -70.43 58.22 -30.22
CA THR A 1076 -71.08 57.87 -31.49
C THR A 1076 -70.30 56.82 -32.28
N SER A 1077 -70.46 55.54 -31.95
CA SER A 1077 -70.69 54.53 -33.00
C SER A 1077 -71.27 53.23 -32.44
N ILE A 1078 -72.31 52.80 -33.13
CA ILE A 1078 -73.31 51.79 -32.79
C ILE A 1078 -72.82 50.36 -33.06
N ALA A 1079 -73.30 49.45 -32.21
CA ALA A 1079 -73.57 48.01 -32.36
C ALA A 1079 -73.15 47.26 -33.65
N ALA A 1080 -72.41 46.16 -33.47
CA ALA A 1080 -72.74 44.83 -34.02
C ALA A 1080 -71.83 43.74 -33.40
N ALA A 1081 -72.48 42.69 -32.86
CA ALA A 1081 -71.95 41.42 -32.34
C ALA A 1081 -71.20 41.45 -30.99
#